data_AF-A0A9N9ARZ6-F1
#
_entry.id   AF-A0A9N9ARZ6-F1
#
_cell.length_a   1.000
_cell.length_b   1.000
_cell.length_c   1.000
_cell.angle_alpha   90.00
_cell.angle_beta   90.00
_cell.angle_gamma   90.00
#
_symmetry.space_group_name_H-M   'P 1'
#
loop_
_entity.id
_entity.type
_entity.pdbx_description
1 polymer ?
#
loop_
_entity_poly.entity_id
_entity_poly.type
_entity_poly.pdbx_seq_one_letter_code
_entity_poly.pdbx_strand_id
1 'polypeptide(L)'
;MDVQWGSSIDWDEGWDDSIDQIEFNGNTNIFRRLEVFQVQTSEYCLNGLRRTEKANMRLIIKVATLFNETGETYYLHLRDDWLETPIYDGNVVNIFGNFDNENRCIADNSQSLVVVNPGVLISATSVADSFICMRKNILSERFNGNFYFNSSTAYGSLFHELIQSCLIQNNFTSQFMESEILKIVKVSIERLYSADLNENDVIGELMDAIPTICAWADKFIGEIPNQIEEHLSTNKSKLSISICNVLGVEEHICSTKYGLKGKIDASIEAKVSQNGVLKRVIMPLELKTSRNISPSHYAQTIFYCLLMSDNYDIDVESGLLYYLKIQSDETGKMLNVPAVPHELRSLIIQRNQMAWYTLDDQRSILPPMIKNEFQCKNCSYNASCFLYHKAIENGTSETSGVVQIFNNKVAHLKDHHLDFFRKWDELITLEEKDMYRFQPEIWNMLASNCDDGQCLNNMWLDPETIEAIPNGEGYRQFRCKFIRKTGKANFVLDTQFCIGDHVIVSSELDHRTVASGFVEDIASDFVWLTLDRIPRGGPKCNIDFDIESCHSLLCASEDTAHYNLRSNITGTFYRIDKDELTSSMKLIRQNLVSLLVDEETAKLRRLIVDLEPPCFNKFTDTMPSIVDTKSLNDDQIKAIKLALDAQDYAILLGMPGTGKSTTIVQIIKALVSNGKSILLAAYTHSAVDNILFKLLNEEIDMLRLGSKAKVRSEIVPYLLNINQYDNVDMFRTFIESKQVIATTCLDEATQVTLPICVGPLRFADRFLLVGDDFQLPPLVRNHEAIEKGMGKSLFTNLTGKHPRAVTRLRYQYRMHEDIMNLSNCLIYDYKMLCGLPTGPESFLKIPGWNNNFLSQFHKENDNRCKEECWLQTVLDPWKPVVMVDTDNLEARESRGLNQNNVEASLIEQCVKAMLIGGVPQTDIGIITPFRHQIKLLSQKFKDFSKVEISTVDRFQGREKKVIVVSLVKANVDYRVGDILKDYRRLNVAITRAQSKLIIFGSKSTVSTSEIMRKIIEHIQNANSLCKLKDKNTQNWHIIPK
;
A
#
# COMPACT_ATOMS: atom_id res chain seq x y z
N MET A 1 35.44 -20.86 -15.13
CA MET A 1 36.38 -21.36 -16.16
C MET A 1 37.16 -20.16 -16.62
N ASP A 2 38.46 -20.14 -16.32
CA ASP A 2 39.36 -19.04 -16.66
C ASP A 2 39.54 -18.94 -18.18
N VAL A 3 39.20 -17.79 -18.76
CA VAL A 3 39.52 -17.45 -20.15
C VAL A 3 40.55 -16.33 -20.13
N GLN A 4 41.68 -16.58 -20.80
CA GLN A 4 42.83 -15.70 -20.90
C GLN A 4 42.51 -14.39 -21.64
N TRP A 5 43.01 -13.28 -21.09
CA TRP A 5 42.89 -11.94 -21.63
C TRP A 5 43.82 -11.74 -22.84
N GLY A 6 43.23 -11.42 -23.99
CA GLY A 6 43.92 -10.84 -25.14
C GLY A 6 44.13 -9.34 -24.95
N SER A 7 45.33 -8.88 -25.26
CA SER A 7 45.86 -7.52 -25.17
C SER A 7 45.05 -6.46 -25.91
N SER A 8 45.17 -5.21 -25.42
CA SER A 8 44.68 -3.95 -25.99
C SER A 8 44.49 -3.95 -27.51
N ILE A 9 43.24 -3.80 -27.95
CA ILE A 9 42.90 -3.47 -29.32
C ILE A 9 42.92 -1.95 -29.44
N ASP A 10 43.85 -1.43 -30.25
CA ASP A 10 43.85 -0.04 -30.73
C ASP A 10 42.62 0.18 -31.63
N TRP A 11 41.78 1.16 -31.31
CA TRP A 11 40.50 1.44 -31.99
C TRP A 11 40.61 2.46 -33.14
N ASP A 12 41.74 2.49 -33.85
CA ASP A 12 42.09 3.61 -34.75
C ASP A 12 41.85 3.38 -36.26
N GLU A 13 41.07 2.37 -36.67
CA GLU A 13 40.80 2.13 -38.10
C GLU A 13 39.42 2.63 -38.58
N GLY A 14 39.44 3.82 -39.20
CA GLY A 14 38.65 4.19 -40.38
C GLY A 14 37.12 4.22 -40.26
N TRP A 15 36.56 5.35 -39.83
CA TRP A 15 35.13 5.67 -40.00
C TRP A 15 34.88 6.51 -41.26
N ASP A 16 33.80 6.18 -41.97
CA ASP A 16 33.25 6.90 -43.12
C ASP A 16 32.03 7.71 -42.64
N ASP A 17 32.18 9.04 -42.58
CA ASP A 17 31.18 10.01 -42.09
C ASP A 17 29.98 10.22 -43.06
N SER A 18 29.77 9.31 -44.02
CA SER A 18 28.71 9.43 -45.03
C SER A 18 27.34 8.89 -44.61
N ILE A 19 27.17 8.44 -43.35
CA ILE A 19 25.90 7.90 -42.80
C ILE A 19 25.05 8.97 -42.07
N ASP A 20 25.49 10.23 -42.03
CA ASP A 20 24.82 11.35 -41.32
C ASP A 20 23.50 11.87 -41.96
N GLN A 21 22.83 11.10 -42.82
CA GLN A 21 21.54 11.48 -43.43
C GLN A 21 20.50 10.35 -43.44
N ILE A 22 20.36 9.62 -42.32
CA ILE A 22 19.19 8.75 -42.14
C ILE A 22 18.10 9.58 -41.44
N GLU A 23 17.05 9.91 -42.18
CA GLU A 23 15.81 10.46 -41.63
C GLU A 23 15.32 9.57 -40.48
N PHE A 24 15.06 10.19 -39.33
CA PHE A 24 14.44 9.57 -38.16
C PHE A 24 13.00 9.18 -38.54
N ASN A 25 12.83 8.04 -39.22
CA ASN A 25 11.51 7.48 -39.50
C ASN A 25 10.89 7.07 -38.15
N GLY A 26 9.81 7.77 -37.77
CA GLY A 26 9.08 7.67 -36.50
C GLY A 26 8.44 6.31 -36.17
N ASN A 27 8.96 5.20 -36.68
CA ASN A 27 8.55 3.86 -36.26
C ASN A 27 9.16 3.53 -34.88
N THR A 28 8.70 4.23 -33.85
CA THR A 28 9.09 4.10 -32.44
C THR A 28 8.68 2.77 -31.81
N ASN A 29 8.10 1.84 -32.59
CA ASN A 29 7.49 0.60 -32.09
C ASN A 29 8.43 -0.58 -31.92
N ILE A 30 9.63 -0.55 -32.46
CA ILE A 30 10.59 -1.66 -32.35
C ILE A 30 11.74 -1.23 -31.45
N PHE A 31 11.92 -1.93 -30.33
CA PHE A 31 13.03 -1.73 -29.41
C PHE A 31 13.67 -3.06 -29.00
N ARG A 32 14.93 -3.01 -28.57
CA ARG A 32 15.61 -4.16 -27.97
C ARG A 32 15.78 -3.95 -26.48
N ARG A 33 15.37 -4.93 -25.68
CA ARG A 33 15.64 -4.99 -24.25
C ARG A 33 16.90 -5.83 -24.01
N LEU A 34 17.89 -5.25 -23.37
CA LEU A 34 19.20 -5.87 -23.14
C LEU A 34 19.68 -5.59 -21.71
N GLU A 35 20.52 -6.46 -21.16
CA GLU A 35 21.16 -6.30 -19.85
C GLU A 35 22.59 -5.79 -20.03
N VAL A 36 22.97 -4.77 -19.25
CA VAL A 36 24.31 -4.19 -19.26
C VAL A 36 25.25 -5.09 -18.47
N PHE A 37 26.30 -5.57 -19.13
CA PHE A 37 27.33 -6.36 -18.46
C PHE A 37 28.49 -5.51 -17.97
N GLN A 38 28.96 -4.60 -18.83
CA GLN A 38 30.12 -3.77 -18.54
C GLN A 38 29.98 -2.42 -19.20
N VAL A 39 30.36 -1.35 -18.50
CA VAL A 39 30.49 0.00 -19.06
C VAL A 39 31.93 0.49 -19.01
N GLN A 40 32.45 0.96 -20.14
CA GLN A 40 33.79 1.55 -20.26
C GLN A 40 33.72 2.96 -20.82
N THR A 41 34.67 3.82 -20.43
CA THR A 41 34.85 5.15 -21.04
C THR A 41 36.03 5.08 -21.99
N SER A 42 35.84 5.54 -23.23
CA SER A 42 36.88 5.60 -24.26
C SER A 42 36.90 6.98 -24.92
N GLU A 43 37.76 7.17 -25.91
CA GLU A 43 37.82 8.37 -26.77
C GLU A 43 37.55 7.97 -28.23
N TYR A 44 36.90 8.85 -28.99
CA TYR A 44 36.76 8.72 -30.45
C TYR A 44 37.16 10.02 -31.16
N CYS A 45 37.62 9.90 -32.41
CA CYS A 45 38.00 11.04 -33.25
C CYS A 45 36.87 11.39 -34.21
N LEU A 46 36.43 12.66 -34.22
CA LEU A 46 35.61 13.21 -35.30
C LEU A 46 36.50 13.40 -36.54
N ASN A 47 36.28 12.58 -37.57
CA ASN A 47 36.74 12.91 -38.92
C ASN A 47 35.65 13.73 -39.64
N GLY A 48 36.05 14.37 -40.74
CA GLY A 48 35.49 15.62 -41.24
C GLY A 48 33.97 15.84 -41.21
N LEU A 49 33.57 17.05 -40.80
CA LEU A 49 32.59 17.87 -41.54
C LEU A 49 32.73 19.36 -41.17
N ARG A 50 33.03 20.15 -42.21
CA ARG A 50 33.21 21.62 -42.31
C ARG A 50 34.59 22.20 -41.96
N ARG A 51 35.18 22.79 -43.02
CA ARG A 51 36.36 23.67 -43.02
C ARG A 51 36.22 24.77 -41.96
N THR A 52 36.81 24.55 -40.79
CA THR A 52 37.73 25.45 -40.06
C THR A 52 38.03 24.84 -38.68
N GLU A 53 39.30 24.48 -38.46
CA GLU A 53 39.99 24.33 -37.15
C GLU A 53 39.72 23.16 -36.18
N LYS A 54 38.96 22.10 -36.52
CA LYS A 54 38.76 20.95 -35.60
C LYS A 54 39.10 19.55 -36.15
N ALA A 55 40.19 19.41 -36.91
CA ALA A 55 40.73 18.08 -37.19
C ALA A 55 41.59 17.62 -35.98
N ASN A 56 41.27 16.48 -35.37
CA ASN A 56 41.87 15.89 -34.15
C ASN A 56 41.27 16.31 -32.80
N MET A 57 39.96 16.55 -32.70
CA MET A 57 39.31 16.66 -31.38
C MET A 57 38.93 15.26 -30.89
N ARG A 58 39.61 14.77 -29.84
CA ARG A 58 39.24 13.53 -29.16
C ARG A 58 38.05 13.80 -28.25
N LEU A 59 36.96 13.07 -28.47
CA LEU A 59 35.72 13.18 -27.70
C LEU A 59 35.51 11.93 -26.85
N ILE A 60 34.98 12.12 -25.64
CA ILE A 60 34.69 11.04 -24.72
C ILE A 60 33.47 10.25 -25.22
N ILE A 61 33.51 8.92 -25.10
CA ILE A 61 32.41 8.01 -25.38
C ILE A 61 32.24 7.04 -24.22
N LYS A 62 30.98 6.70 -23.87
CA LYS A 62 30.70 5.54 -23.02
C LYS A 62 30.30 4.36 -23.90
N VAL A 63 31.00 3.24 -23.76
CA VAL A 63 30.70 1.99 -24.46
C VAL A 63 30.17 0.99 -23.45
N ALA A 64 28.92 0.55 -23.64
CA ALA A 64 28.30 -0.47 -22.82
C ALA A 64 28.23 -1.79 -23.60
N THR A 65 28.78 -2.85 -23.03
CA THR A 65 28.62 -4.23 -23.53
C THR A 65 27.34 -4.79 -22.92
N LEU A 66 26.47 -5.33 -23.77
CA LEU A 66 25.12 -5.75 -23.40
C LEU A 66 24.86 -7.20 -23.81
N PHE A 67 23.96 -7.88 -23.10
CA PHE A 67 23.50 -9.22 -23.46
C PHE A 67 21.98 -9.27 -23.63
N ASN A 68 21.51 -10.11 -24.55
CA ASN A 68 20.09 -10.50 -24.60
C ASN A 68 19.83 -11.77 -23.75
N GLU A 69 18.57 -12.19 -23.65
CA GLU A 69 18.16 -13.38 -22.87
C GLU A 69 18.86 -14.68 -23.33
N THR A 70 19.31 -14.74 -24.58
CA THR A 70 20.02 -15.89 -25.16
C THR A 70 21.54 -15.84 -24.94
N GLY A 71 22.05 -14.76 -24.33
CA GLY A 71 23.48 -14.54 -24.10
C GLY A 71 24.25 -13.94 -25.30
N GLU A 72 23.55 -13.50 -26.34
CA GLU A 72 24.17 -12.82 -27.50
C GLU A 72 24.65 -11.42 -27.10
N THR A 73 25.83 -11.03 -27.58
CA THR A 73 26.50 -9.77 -27.23
C THR A 73 26.11 -8.63 -28.18
N TYR A 74 25.87 -7.46 -27.59
CA TYR A 74 25.57 -6.19 -28.25
C TYR A 74 26.45 -5.07 -27.67
N TYR A 75 26.62 -3.98 -28.42
CA TYR A 75 27.39 -2.82 -27.97
C TYR A 75 26.58 -1.54 -28.13
N LEU A 76 26.53 -0.73 -27.07
CA LEU A 76 25.88 0.58 -27.08
C LEU A 76 26.91 1.69 -26.87
N HIS A 77 26.96 2.62 -27.82
CA HIS A 77 27.89 3.73 -27.86
C HIS A 77 27.13 5.02 -27.53
N LEU A 78 27.31 5.54 -26.31
CA LEU A 78 26.69 6.80 -25.87
C LEU A 78 27.64 7.98 -26.12
N ARG A 79 27.18 8.95 -26.89
CA ARG A 79 27.92 10.17 -27.28
C ARG A 79 27.11 11.42 -26.96
N ASP A 80 27.74 12.59 -27.08
CA ASP A 80 27.11 13.90 -26.86
C ASP A 80 26.33 13.98 -25.54
N ASP A 81 25.08 14.44 -25.55
CA ASP A 81 24.25 14.61 -24.35
C ASP A 81 23.99 13.26 -23.66
N TRP A 82 24.00 12.14 -24.39
CA TRP A 82 23.79 10.81 -23.81
C TRP A 82 24.91 10.37 -22.87
N LEU A 83 26.08 11.03 -22.90
CA LEU A 83 27.13 10.84 -21.91
C LEU A 83 26.66 11.09 -20.48
N GLU A 84 25.64 11.93 -20.28
CA GLU A 84 25.04 12.19 -18.96
C GLU A 84 24.20 11.02 -18.44
N THR A 85 23.87 10.04 -19.27
CA THR A 85 23.02 8.92 -18.88
C THR A 85 23.73 8.05 -17.83
N PRO A 86 23.11 7.83 -16.65
CA PRO A 86 23.62 6.90 -15.66
C PRO A 86 23.35 5.47 -16.12
N ILE A 87 24.40 4.79 -16.58
CA ILE A 87 24.37 3.40 -17.02
C ILE A 87 25.50 2.64 -16.32
N TYR A 88 25.16 1.50 -15.72
CA TYR A 88 26.07 0.67 -14.92
C TYR A 88 25.80 -0.81 -15.15
N ASP A 89 26.76 -1.63 -14.77
CA ASP A 89 26.69 -3.09 -14.80
C ASP A 89 25.42 -3.59 -14.05
N GLY A 90 24.72 -4.54 -14.64
CA GLY A 90 23.44 -5.09 -14.17
C GLY A 90 22.20 -4.25 -14.49
N ASN A 91 22.33 -3.08 -15.12
CA ASN A 91 21.15 -2.32 -15.57
C ASN A 91 20.47 -3.01 -16.76
N VAL A 92 19.14 -2.92 -16.82
CA VAL A 92 18.38 -3.31 -18.02
C VAL A 92 18.13 -2.07 -18.86
N VAL A 93 18.32 -2.14 -20.17
CA VAL A 93 18.10 -1.02 -21.10
C VAL A 93 17.13 -1.38 -22.21
N ASN A 94 16.23 -0.47 -22.56
CA ASN A 94 15.50 -0.50 -23.83
C ASN A 94 16.17 0.47 -24.80
N ILE A 95 16.53 -0.01 -25.99
CA ILE A 95 17.19 0.78 -27.03
C ILE A 95 16.27 0.86 -28.25
N PHE A 96 15.91 2.10 -28.61
CA PHE A 96 15.15 2.44 -29.82
C PHE A 96 16.14 2.97 -30.85
N GLY A 97 16.54 2.12 -31.79
CA GLY A 97 17.56 2.49 -32.77
C GLY A 97 17.96 1.31 -33.63
N ASN A 98 18.71 1.61 -34.70
CA ASN A 98 19.23 0.59 -35.59
C ASN A 98 20.53 0.01 -35.00
N PHE A 99 20.71 -1.28 -35.22
CA PHE A 99 21.95 -2.00 -34.91
C PHE A 99 22.64 -2.35 -36.22
N ASP A 100 23.95 -2.16 -36.27
CA ASP A 100 24.74 -2.59 -37.42
C ASP A 100 24.93 -4.12 -37.44
N ASN A 101 25.64 -4.61 -38.46
CA ASN A 101 25.91 -6.05 -38.63
C ASN A 101 26.79 -6.64 -37.50
N GLU A 102 27.40 -5.81 -36.66
CA GLU A 102 28.21 -6.19 -35.50
C GLU A 102 27.44 -6.02 -34.19
N ASN A 103 26.11 -5.89 -34.25
CA ASN A 103 25.23 -5.67 -33.10
C ASN A 103 25.60 -4.40 -32.31
N ARG A 104 26.12 -3.36 -32.98
CA ARG A 104 26.44 -2.06 -32.37
C ARG A 104 25.35 -1.04 -32.66
N CYS A 105 24.99 -0.25 -31.64
CA CYS A 105 24.07 0.87 -31.75
C CYS A 105 24.73 2.14 -31.20
N ILE A 106 24.55 3.25 -31.92
CA ILE A 106 25.05 4.58 -31.51
C ILE A 106 23.85 5.38 -31.03
N ALA A 107 23.97 5.98 -29.85
CA ALA A 107 23.05 6.98 -29.35
C ALA A 107 23.79 8.31 -29.21
N ASP A 108 23.40 9.28 -30.02
CA ASP A 108 23.97 10.62 -30.10
C ASP A 108 22.86 11.67 -30.23
N ASN A 109 23.21 12.93 -30.52
CA ASN A 109 22.21 13.99 -30.60
C ASN A 109 21.30 13.92 -31.85
N SER A 110 21.57 13.03 -32.81
CA SER A 110 20.81 12.86 -34.04
C SER A 110 20.01 11.55 -34.09
N GLN A 111 20.48 10.49 -33.43
CA GLN A 111 19.87 9.16 -33.54
C GLN A 111 19.75 8.41 -32.20
N SER A 112 18.77 7.52 -32.19
CA SER A 112 18.45 6.55 -31.12
C SER A 112 17.96 7.16 -29.80
N LEU A 113 17.09 6.41 -29.10
CA LEU A 113 16.70 6.71 -27.71
C LEU A 113 17.10 5.54 -26.81
N VAL A 114 17.60 5.84 -25.62
CA VAL A 114 18.02 4.84 -24.63
C VAL A 114 17.27 5.06 -23.33
N VAL A 115 16.55 4.03 -22.87
CA VAL A 115 15.82 4.05 -21.59
C VAL A 115 16.48 3.06 -20.63
N VAL A 116 17.04 3.57 -19.53
CA VAL A 116 17.76 2.75 -18.54
C VAL A 116 16.85 2.37 -17.37
N ASN A 117 16.83 1.10 -16.99
CA ASN A 117 15.92 0.52 -16.01
C ASN A 117 14.44 0.84 -16.32
N PRO A 118 13.93 0.35 -17.46
CA PRO A 118 12.56 0.63 -17.92
C PRO A 118 11.47 0.07 -16.99
N GLY A 119 11.81 -0.88 -16.10
CA GLY A 119 10.90 -1.36 -15.05
C GLY A 119 10.62 -0.35 -13.93
N VAL A 120 11.40 0.73 -13.82
CA VAL A 120 11.16 1.82 -12.85
C VAL A 120 10.21 2.84 -13.48
N LEU A 121 8.91 2.71 -13.21
CA LEU A 121 7.89 3.61 -13.77
C LEU A 121 7.83 4.95 -13.03
N ILE A 122 8.25 6.02 -13.69
CA ILE A 122 8.27 7.38 -13.13
C ILE A 122 7.14 8.21 -13.73
N SER A 123 6.46 9.03 -12.91
CA SER A 123 5.42 9.93 -13.41
C SER A 123 6.01 10.95 -14.39
N ALA A 124 5.38 11.11 -15.55
CA ALA A 124 5.71 12.12 -16.55
C ALA A 124 5.75 13.53 -15.94
N THR A 125 4.79 13.84 -15.06
CA THR A 125 4.75 15.12 -14.32
C THR A 125 5.99 15.29 -13.43
N SER A 126 6.41 14.23 -12.72
CA SER A 126 7.60 14.30 -11.85
C SER A 126 8.89 14.48 -12.64
N VAL A 127 9.03 13.84 -13.80
CA VAL A 127 10.18 14.05 -14.69
C VAL A 127 10.17 15.47 -15.24
N ALA A 128 9.01 15.96 -15.71
CA ALA A 128 8.86 17.32 -16.21
C ALA A 128 9.20 18.39 -15.14
N ASP A 129 8.76 18.19 -13.90
CA ASP A 129 9.07 19.09 -12.78
C ASP A 129 10.51 18.94 -12.27
N SER A 130 11.23 17.87 -12.64
CA SER A 130 12.60 17.62 -12.18
C SER A 130 13.61 18.61 -12.76
N PHE A 131 13.31 19.21 -13.91
CA PHE A 131 14.09 20.32 -14.47
C PHE A 131 14.08 21.57 -13.57
N ILE A 132 13.02 21.75 -12.77
CA ILE A 132 12.94 22.82 -11.77
C ILE A 132 13.73 22.40 -10.53
N CYS A 133 13.48 21.19 -10.01
CA CYS A 133 14.21 20.65 -8.87
C CYS A 133 14.15 19.12 -8.83
N MET A 134 15.23 18.47 -9.28
CA MET A 134 15.35 17.00 -9.22
C MET A 134 15.20 16.48 -7.79
N ARG A 135 15.82 17.16 -6.82
CA ARG A 135 15.78 16.77 -5.40
C ARG A 135 14.35 16.71 -4.85
N LYS A 136 13.49 17.70 -5.18
CA LYS A 136 12.07 17.71 -4.77
C LYS A 136 11.34 16.47 -5.28
N ASN A 137 11.55 16.12 -6.54
CA ASN A 137 10.85 15.00 -7.18
C ASN A 137 11.32 13.63 -6.68
N ILE A 138 12.61 13.48 -6.33
CA ILE A 138 13.08 12.28 -5.62
C ILE A 138 12.50 12.22 -4.20
N LEU A 139 12.39 13.35 -3.52
CA LEU A 139 11.76 13.40 -2.19
C LEU A 139 10.26 13.06 -2.26
N SER A 140 9.52 13.45 -3.31
CA SER A 140 8.11 13.05 -3.46
C SER A 140 7.91 11.55 -3.66
N GLU A 141 8.95 10.84 -4.12
CA GLU A 141 8.92 9.37 -4.17
C GLU A 141 9.21 8.71 -2.83
N ARG A 142 9.76 9.43 -1.84
CA ARG A 142 10.10 8.89 -0.50
C ARG A 142 9.19 9.37 0.62
N PHE A 143 8.58 10.55 0.45
CA PHE A 143 7.77 11.22 1.45
C PHE A 143 6.41 11.59 0.87
N ASN A 144 5.38 11.50 1.69
CA ASN A 144 4.17 12.26 1.44
C ASN A 144 4.54 13.73 1.64
N GLY A 145 4.24 14.61 0.67
CA GLY A 145 4.45 16.04 0.88
C GLY A 145 3.66 16.54 2.09
N ASN A 146 3.95 17.76 2.57
CA ASN A 146 3.03 18.43 3.49
C ASN A 146 1.72 18.72 2.75
N PHE A 147 0.83 17.72 2.65
CA PHE A 147 -0.50 17.82 2.06
C PHE A 147 -1.45 18.48 3.06
N TYR A 148 -1.19 19.74 3.37
CA TYR A 148 -2.33 20.63 3.55
C TYR A 148 -2.82 20.89 2.12
N PHE A 149 -4.07 20.54 1.81
CA PHE A 149 -4.65 20.92 0.53
C PHE A 149 -4.52 22.44 0.45
N ASN A 150 -3.61 22.93 -0.39
CA ASN A 150 -3.47 24.37 -0.56
C ASN A 150 -4.62 24.85 -1.46
N SER A 151 -5.02 26.10 -1.29
CA SER A 151 -6.12 26.70 -2.04
C SER A 151 -5.94 26.52 -3.56
N SER A 152 -4.72 26.72 -4.07
CA SER A 152 -4.43 26.62 -5.51
C SER A 152 -4.68 25.20 -6.07
N THR A 153 -4.30 24.15 -5.34
CA THR A 153 -4.55 22.76 -5.74
C THR A 153 -6.04 22.44 -5.69
N ALA A 154 -6.77 22.92 -4.68
CA ALA A 154 -8.22 22.74 -4.59
C ALA A 154 -8.93 23.37 -5.79
N TYR A 155 -8.67 24.66 -6.07
CA TYR A 155 -9.20 25.33 -7.26
C TYR A 155 -8.83 24.61 -8.55
N GLY A 156 -7.56 24.24 -8.71
CA GLY A 156 -7.08 23.51 -9.88
C GLY A 156 -7.90 22.25 -10.16
N SER A 157 -8.09 21.41 -9.15
CA SER A 157 -8.87 20.18 -9.28
C SER A 157 -10.35 20.42 -9.61
N LEU A 158 -10.98 21.44 -9.03
CA LEU A 158 -12.38 21.79 -9.31
C LEU A 158 -12.58 22.27 -10.76
N PHE A 159 -11.65 23.06 -11.30
CA PHE A 159 -11.68 23.47 -12.70
C PHE A 159 -11.50 22.29 -13.65
N HIS A 160 -10.60 21.34 -13.33
CA HIS A 160 -10.43 20.13 -14.13
C HIS A 160 -11.73 19.32 -14.16
N GLU A 161 -12.35 19.08 -13.00
CA GLU A 161 -13.63 18.36 -12.90
C GLU A 161 -14.73 19.02 -13.74
N LEU A 162 -14.85 20.36 -13.70
CA LEU A 162 -15.82 21.10 -14.50
C LEU A 162 -15.61 20.90 -16.01
N ILE A 163 -14.38 21.10 -16.49
CA ILE A 163 -14.05 20.96 -17.91
C ILE A 163 -14.22 19.51 -18.37
N GLN A 164 -13.83 18.54 -17.55
CA GLN A 164 -14.01 17.11 -17.82
C GLN A 164 -15.49 16.75 -17.92
N SER A 165 -16.36 17.23 -17.02
CA SER A 165 -17.81 17.03 -17.13
C SER A 165 -18.36 17.59 -18.45
N CYS A 166 -17.90 18.76 -18.88
CA CYS A 166 -18.29 19.36 -20.17
C CYS A 166 -17.82 18.52 -21.37
N LEU A 167 -16.58 18.03 -21.34
CA LEU A 167 -16.00 17.16 -22.36
C LEU A 167 -16.75 15.83 -22.49
N ILE A 168 -17.07 15.18 -21.37
CA ILE A 168 -17.81 13.90 -21.35
C ILE A 168 -19.22 14.06 -21.93
N GLN A 169 -19.92 15.14 -21.55
CA GLN A 169 -21.30 15.40 -21.99
C GLN A 169 -21.38 16.13 -23.34
N ASN A 170 -20.23 16.50 -23.92
CA ASN A 170 -20.12 17.37 -25.07
C ASN A 170 -21.05 18.61 -24.97
N ASN A 171 -21.11 19.22 -23.79
CA ASN A 171 -22.02 20.31 -23.48
C ASN A 171 -21.29 21.43 -22.74
N PHE A 172 -21.10 22.55 -23.42
CA PHE A 172 -20.41 23.75 -22.92
C PHE A 172 -21.36 24.95 -22.77
N THR A 173 -22.67 24.70 -22.64
CA THR A 173 -23.63 25.77 -22.40
C THR A 173 -23.46 26.34 -20.99
N SER A 174 -23.68 27.65 -20.82
CA SER A 174 -23.59 28.31 -19.50
C SER A 174 -24.56 27.67 -18.50
N GLN A 175 -25.78 27.32 -18.92
CA GLN A 175 -26.75 26.67 -18.03
C GLN A 175 -26.27 25.30 -17.53
N PHE A 176 -25.61 24.52 -18.39
CA PHE A 176 -25.05 23.23 -17.98
C PHE A 176 -23.93 23.42 -16.96
N MET A 177 -22.96 24.30 -17.25
CA MET A 177 -21.83 24.57 -16.36
C MET A 177 -22.26 25.15 -15.01
N GLU A 178 -23.21 26.10 -14.99
CA GLU A 178 -23.79 26.63 -13.75
C GLU A 178 -24.35 25.50 -12.88
N SER A 179 -25.10 24.58 -13.49
CA SER A 179 -25.67 23.44 -12.78
C SER A 179 -24.60 22.46 -12.27
N GLU A 180 -23.51 22.29 -13.03
CA GLU A 180 -22.44 21.36 -12.73
C GLU A 180 -21.51 21.89 -11.64
N ILE A 181 -21.21 23.20 -11.65
CA ILE A 181 -20.45 23.88 -10.58
C ILE A 181 -21.13 23.65 -9.22
N LEU A 182 -22.46 23.83 -9.15
CA LEU A 182 -23.19 23.62 -7.91
C LEU A 182 -23.10 22.16 -7.43
N LYS A 183 -23.12 21.18 -8.34
CA LYS A 183 -22.95 19.76 -7.99
C LYS A 183 -21.52 19.48 -7.50
N ILE A 184 -20.52 19.91 -8.26
CA ILE A 184 -19.09 19.71 -7.96
C ILE A 184 -18.75 20.31 -6.60
N VAL A 185 -19.15 21.57 -6.35
CA VAL A 185 -18.89 22.23 -5.06
C VAL A 185 -19.59 21.52 -3.91
N LYS A 186 -20.85 21.08 -4.10
CA LYS A 186 -21.60 20.34 -3.08
C LYS A 186 -20.92 19.04 -2.67
N VAL A 187 -20.34 18.29 -3.61
CA VAL A 187 -19.63 17.04 -3.30
C VAL A 187 -18.20 17.27 -2.78
N SER A 188 -17.70 18.51 -2.87
CA SER A 188 -16.30 18.87 -2.55
C SER A 188 -16.11 19.47 -1.15
N ILE A 189 -17.12 19.43 -0.28
CA ILE A 189 -17.08 20.12 1.02
C ILE A 189 -15.87 19.70 1.87
N GLU A 190 -15.43 18.42 1.83
CA GLU A 190 -14.25 17.97 2.59
C GLU A 190 -12.98 18.65 2.10
N ARG A 191 -12.83 18.70 0.78
CA ARG A 191 -11.69 19.30 0.09
C ARG A 191 -11.64 20.80 0.37
N LEU A 192 -12.79 21.47 0.38
CA LEU A 192 -12.88 22.89 0.72
C LEU A 192 -12.55 23.16 2.19
N TYR A 193 -13.09 22.34 3.10
CA TYR A 193 -12.79 22.42 4.54
C TYR A 193 -11.29 22.24 4.81
N SER A 194 -10.66 21.21 4.23
CA SER A 194 -9.22 20.96 4.41
C SER A 194 -8.31 22.02 3.78
N ALA A 195 -8.82 22.77 2.81
CA ALA A 195 -8.14 23.90 2.18
C ALA A 195 -8.46 25.27 2.82
N ASP A 196 -9.32 25.29 3.85
CA ASP A 196 -9.85 26.49 4.50
C ASP A 196 -10.49 27.48 3.50
N LEU A 197 -11.29 26.95 2.56
CA LEU A 197 -12.00 27.71 1.53
C LEU A 197 -13.51 27.79 1.80
N ASN A 198 -14.13 28.93 1.48
CA ASN A 198 -15.59 29.10 1.51
C ASN A 198 -16.21 28.67 0.18
N GLU A 199 -17.34 27.95 0.23
CA GLU A 199 -18.01 27.47 -0.98
C GLU A 199 -18.52 28.58 -1.90
N ASN A 200 -18.94 29.74 -1.37
CA ASN A 200 -19.47 30.83 -2.20
C ASN A 200 -18.37 31.54 -2.99
N ASP A 201 -17.21 31.73 -2.37
CA ASP A 201 -16.03 32.29 -3.05
C ASP A 201 -15.57 31.37 -4.18
N VAL A 202 -15.60 30.06 -3.93
CA VAL A 202 -15.26 29.04 -4.95
C VAL A 202 -16.27 29.03 -6.08
N ILE A 203 -17.58 29.07 -5.78
CA ILE A 203 -18.63 29.17 -6.79
C ILE A 203 -18.42 30.42 -7.63
N GLY A 204 -18.21 31.58 -7.01
CA GLY A 204 -17.96 32.84 -7.73
C GLY A 204 -16.79 32.72 -8.71
N GLU A 205 -15.66 32.19 -8.26
CA GLU A 205 -14.47 32.06 -9.11
C GLU A 205 -14.63 31.02 -10.24
N LEU A 206 -15.40 29.94 -10.03
CA LEU A 206 -15.74 28.99 -11.10
C LEU A 206 -16.71 29.60 -12.11
N MET A 207 -17.71 30.35 -11.64
CA MET A 207 -18.70 31.04 -12.47
C MET A 207 -18.04 32.11 -13.36
N ASP A 208 -17.08 32.86 -12.81
CA ASP A 208 -16.31 33.88 -13.54
C ASP A 208 -15.51 33.30 -14.73
N ALA A 209 -15.21 31.99 -14.72
CA ALA A 209 -14.50 31.32 -15.79
C ALA A 209 -15.42 30.78 -16.90
N ILE A 210 -16.74 30.70 -16.68
CA ILE A 210 -17.71 30.18 -17.67
C ILE A 210 -17.57 30.87 -19.04
N PRO A 211 -17.52 32.22 -19.13
CA PRO A 211 -17.43 32.88 -20.43
C PRO A 211 -16.18 32.46 -21.21
N THR A 212 -15.05 32.30 -20.52
CA THR A 212 -13.79 31.85 -21.11
C THR A 212 -13.88 30.41 -21.61
N ILE A 213 -14.49 29.51 -20.84
CA ILE A 213 -14.69 28.11 -21.25
C ILE A 213 -15.63 28.00 -22.46
N CYS A 214 -16.74 28.77 -22.47
CA CYS A 214 -17.64 28.82 -23.62
C CYS A 214 -16.90 29.31 -24.87
N ALA A 215 -16.15 30.40 -24.77
CA ALA A 215 -15.44 30.98 -25.89
C ALA A 215 -14.34 30.05 -26.43
N TRP A 216 -13.67 29.29 -25.55
CA TRP A 216 -12.75 28.21 -25.96
C TRP A 216 -13.48 27.09 -26.69
N ALA A 217 -14.61 26.62 -26.16
CA ALA A 217 -15.39 25.54 -26.75
C ALA A 217 -15.94 25.93 -28.12
N ASP A 218 -16.51 27.12 -28.27
CA ASP A 218 -17.01 27.64 -29.56
C ASP A 218 -15.90 27.71 -30.63
N LYS A 219 -14.65 27.90 -30.20
CA LYS A 219 -13.49 28.00 -31.08
C LYS A 219 -12.87 26.64 -31.40
N PHE A 220 -12.79 25.71 -30.45
CA PHE A 220 -12.00 24.48 -30.65
C PHE A 220 -12.80 23.19 -30.61
N ILE A 221 -14.02 23.16 -30.11
CA ILE A 221 -14.87 21.96 -30.07
C ILE A 221 -15.75 21.92 -31.32
N GLY A 222 -15.66 20.84 -32.09
CA GLY A 222 -16.46 20.60 -33.29
C GLY A 222 -15.66 20.19 -34.53
N GLU A 223 -16.26 20.36 -35.70
CA GLU A 223 -15.76 19.81 -36.96
C GLU A 223 -14.86 20.76 -37.77
N ILE A 224 -14.80 22.05 -37.39
CA ILE A 224 -14.13 23.13 -38.15
C ILE A 224 -12.83 23.54 -37.46
N PRO A 225 -11.65 23.26 -38.06
CA PRO A 225 -10.36 23.64 -37.48
C PRO A 225 -10.15 25.15 -37.39
N ASN A 226 -9.68 25.64 -36.23
CA ASN A 226 -9.35 27.04 -35.99
C ASN A 226 -7.86 27.24 -35.74
N GLN A 227 -7.33 28.41 -36.10
CA GLN A 227 -5.90 28.70 -35.96
C GLN A 227 -5.43 28.58 -34.51
N ILE A 228 -4.27 27.94 -34.34
CA ILE A 228 -3.63 27.72 -33.04
C ILE A 228 -2.17 28.16 -33.09
N GLU A 229 -1.66 28.64 -31.95
CA GLU A 229 -0.24 28.91 -31.79
C GLU A 229 0.53 27.60 -31.54
N GLU A 230 1.72 27.50 -32.13
CA GLU A 230 2.61 26.35 -32.00
C GLU A 230 3.79 26.69 -31.08
N HIS A 231 4.10 25.79 -30.14
CA HIS A 231 5.27 25.91 -29.30
C HIS A 231 6.56 25.93 -30.16
N LEU A 232 7.49 26.83 -29.85
CA LEU A 232 8.82 27.00 -30.50
C LEU A 232 8.82 27.40 -31.99
N SER A 233 7.66 27.72 -32.57
CA SER A 233 7.60 28.06 -33.99
C SER A 233 8.07 29.49 -34.29
N THR A 234 9.23 29.65 -34.94
CA THR A 234 9.72 30.95 -35.46
C THR A 234 9.10 31.32 -36.81
N ASN A 235 8.50 30.36 -37.51
CA ASN A 235 7.81 30.56 -38.79
C ASN A 235 6.31 30.39 -38.54
N LYS A 236 5.48 31.37 -38.90
CA LYS A 236 4.01 31.27 -38.78
C LYS A 236 3.44 30.17 -39.70
N SER A 237 3.61 28.90 -39.34
CA SER A 237 2.85 27.77 -39.86
C SER A 237 1.37 28.07 -39.58
N LYS A 238 0.53 28.04 -40.62
CA LYS A 238 -0.94 28.16 -40.45
C LYS A 238 -1.48 26.79 -40.04
N LEU A 239 -1.21 26.39 -38.79
CA LEU A 239 -1.80 25.21 -38.19
C LEU A 239 -3.19 25.58 -37.67
N SER A 240 -4.19 24.80 -38.03
CA SER A 240 -5.54 24.93 -37.47
C SER A 240 -6.01 23.60 -36.90
N ILE A 241 -6.67 23.60 -35.75
CA ILE A 241 -7.11 22.40 -35.04
C ILE A 241 -8.56 22.54 -34.59
N SER A 242 -9.32 21.43 -34.62
CA SER A 242 -10.56 21.27 -33.86
C SER A 242 -10.62 19.90 -33.19
N ILE A 243 -11.25 19.85 -32.02
CA ILE A 243 -11.48 18.66 -31.21
C ILE A 243 -12.84 18.10 -31.59
N CYS A 244 -12.87 16.94 -32.24
CA CYS A 244 -14.09 16.33 -32.76
C CYS A 244 -14.70 15.33 -31.78
N ASN A 245 -13.87 14.64 -30.99
CA ASN A 245 -14.34 13.61 -30.07
C ASN A 245 -13.44 13.48 -28.83
N VAL A 246 -14.00 12.95 -27.75
CA VAL A 246 -13.30 12.64 -26.51
C VAL A 246 -13.29 11.12 -26.32
N LEU A 247 -12.11 10.52 -26.43
CA LEU A 247 -11.91 9.06 -26.30
C LEU A 247 -12.00 8.62 -24.83
N GLY A 248 -11.51 9.47 -23.93
CA GLY A 248 -11.52 9.25 -22.49
C GLY A 248 -11.01 10.48 -21.75
N VAL A 249 -11.34 10.56 -20.46
CA VAL A 249 -10.77 11.55 -19.53
C VAL A 249 -10.05 10.82 -18.40
N GLU A 250 -9.04 11.47 -17.82
CA GLU A 250 -8.26 10.92 -16.71
C GLU A 250 -7.65 9.54 -17.02
N GLU A 251 -7.15 9.40 -18.26
CA GLU A 251 -6.57 8.16 -18.76
C GLU A 251 -5.18 7.93 -18.14
N HIS A 252 -5.11 7.06 -17.15
CA HIS A 252 -3.86 6.56 -16.60
C HIS A 252 -3.19 5.53 -17.54
N ILE A 253 -1.95 5.79 -17.94
CA ILE A 253 -1.15 4.93 -18.83
C ILE A 253 0.19 4.63 -18.15
N CYS A 254 0.58 3.36 -18.18
CA CYS A 254 1.90 2.88 -17.74
C CYS A 254 2.65 2.25 -18.92
N SER A 255 3.84 2.74 -19.19
CA SER A 255 4.70 2.25 -20.28
C SER A 255 6.00 1.68 -19.71
N THR A 256 6.16 0.36 -19.78
CA THR A 256 7.45 -0.32 -19.52
C THR A 256 8.39 -0.26 -20.73
N LYS A 257 7.92 0.30 -21.84
CA LYS A 257 8.73 0.66 -23.01
C LYS A 257 9.58 1.89 -22.72
N TYR A 258 8.96 2.94 -22.17
CA TYR A 258 9.65 4.19 -21.83
C TYR A 258 9.99 4.34 -20.34
N GLY A 259 9.52 3.42 -19.49
CA GLY A 259 9.70 3.50 -18.05
C GLY A 259 9.00 4.70 -17.44
N LEU A 260 7.82 5.01 -17.95
CA LEU A 260 7.02 6.18 -17.62
C LEU A 260 5.61 5.76 -17.24
N LYS A 261 4.96 6.59 -16.42
CA LYS A 261 3.52 6.54 -16.17
C LYS A 261 2.94 7.95 -16.21
N GLY A 262 1.67 8.09 -16.49
CA GLY A 262 1.03 9.39 -16.58
C GLY A 262 -0.48 9.29 -16.49
N LYS A 263 -1.13 10.40 -16.14
CA LYS A 263 -2.58 10.52 -16.11
C LYS A 263 -2.98 11.67 -17.01
N ILE A 264 -3.50 11.33 -18.18
CA ILE A 264 -3.82 12.29 -19.23
C ILE A 264 -5.20 12.88 -18.93
N ASP A 265 -5.31 14.21 -18.86
CA ASP A 265 -6.57 14.89 -18.51
C ASP A 265 -7.68 14.51 -19.49
N ALA A 266 -7.41 14.56 -20.80
CA ALA A 266 -8.29 14.01 -21.82
C ALA A 266 -7.52 13.46 -23.03
N SER A 267 -7.93 12.29 -23.50
CA SER A 267 -7.50 11.69 -24.76
C SER A 267 -8.55 12.02 -25.81
N ILE A 268 -8.16 12.69 -26.89
CA ILE A 268 -9.10 13.28 -27.85
C ILE A 268 -8.81 12.85 -29.29
N GLU A 269 -9.84 12.89 -30.13
CA GLU A 269 -9.70 12.90 -31.59
C GLU A 269 -9.82 14.34 -32.09
N ALA A 270 -8.82 14.78 -32.86
CA ALA A 270 -8.77 16.12 -33.42
C ALA A 270 -8.62 16.09 -34.95
N LYS A 271 -9.16 17.11 -35.60
CA LYS A 271 -8.86 17.43 -37.00
C LYS A 271 -7.79 18.50 -37.06
N VAL A 272 -6.70 18.19 -37.74
CA VAL A 272 -5.58 19.11 -37.95
C VAL A 272 -5.52 19.50 -39.42
N SER A 273 -5.54 20.80 -39.69
CA SER A 273 -5.31 21.37 -41.02
C SER A 273 -3.95 22.06 -41.05
N GLN A 274 -3.03 21.56 -41.87
CA GLN A 274 -1.71 22.15 -42.08
C GLN A 274 -1.47 22.28 -43.58
N ASN A 275 -1.14 23.49 -44.04
CA ASN A 275 -0.89 23.78 -45.46
C ASN A 275 -2.03 23.34 -46.41
N GLY A 276 -3.28 23.32 -45.93
CA GLY A 276 -4.46 22.91 -46.70
C GLY A 276 -4.77 21.41 -46.68
N VAL A 277 -3.91 20.58 -46.08
CA VAL A 277 -4.18 19.15 -45.88
C VAL A 277 -4.89 18.97 -44.55
N LEU A 278 -6.03 18.27 -44.55
CA LEU A 278 -6.80 17.94 -43.37
C LEU A 278 -6.55 16.48 -42.97
N LYS A 279 -6.14 16.25 -41.72
CA LYS A 279 -5.95 14.91 -41.14
C LYS A 279 -6.75 14.76 -39.85
N ARG A 280 -7.21 13.56 -39.54
CA ARG A 280 -7.69 13.21 -38.19
C ARG A 280 -6.54 12.57 -37.44
N VAL A 281 -6.35 12.97 -36.19
CA VAL A 281 -5.27 12.50 -35.31
C VAL A 281 -5.79 12.30 -33.90
N ILE A 282 -5.12 11.44 -33.15
CA ILE A 282 -5.35 11.27 -31.72
C ILE A 282 -4.29 12.06 -30.99
N MET A 283 -4.69 12.82 -29.96
CA MET A 283 -3.79 13.70 -29.21
C MET A 283 -4.16 13.71 -27.72
N PRO A 284 -3.19 13.92 -26.82
CA PRO A 284 -3.48 14.28 -25.44
C PRO A 284 -3.90 15.76 -25.36
N LEU A 285 -4.87 16.05 -24.50
CA LEU A 285 -5.22 17.39 -24.05
C LEU A 285 -4.83 17.52 -22.58
N GLU A 286 -3.92 18.44 -22.27
CA GLU A 286 -3.50 18.81 -20.91
C GLU A 286 -4.15 20.13 -20.51
N LEU A 287 -4.73 20.18 -19.30
CA LEU A 287 -5.40 21.36 -18.75
C LEU A 287 -4.51 22.03 -17.69
N LYS A 288 -4.45 23.36 -17.70
CA LYS A 288 -3.74 24.17 -16.69
C LYS A 288 -4.57 25.37 -16.26
N THR A 289 -4.63 25.58 -14.94
CA THR A 289 -5.37 26.69 -14.31
C THR A 289 -4.46 27.84 -13.87
N SER A 290 -3.14 27.65 -13.95
CA SER A 290 -2.14 28.67 -13.59
C SER A 290 -2.10 29.82 -14.60
N ARG A 291 -1.81 31.03 -14.11
CA ARG A 291 -1.64 32.23 -14.95
C ARG A 291 -0.33 32.26 -15.74
N ASN A 292 0.65 31.44 -15.36
CA ASN A 292 1.98 31.43 -15.96
C ASN A 292 2.21 30.14 -16.76
N ILE A 293 2.81 30.31 -17.93
CA ILE A 293 3.26 29.21 -18.77
C ILE A 293 4.57 28.66 -18.20
N SER A 294 4.65 27.35 -17.99
CA SER A 294 5.83 26.66 -17.46
C SER A 294 6.45 25.73 -18.51
N PRO A 295 7.79 25.70 -18.66
CA PRO A 295 8.47 24.66 -19.43
C PRO A 295 8.09 23.23 -19.03
N SER A 296 7.80 23.00 -17.74
CA SER A 296 7.37 21.67 -17.27
C SER A 296 6.03 21.24 -17.85
N HIS A 297 5.14 22.17 -18.19
CA HIS A 297 3.86 21.81 -18.79
C HIS A 297 4.03 21.28 -20.22
N TYR A 298 4.95 21.86 -21.01
CA TYR A 298 5.27 21.34 -22.35
C TYR A 298 5.91 19.96 -22.27
N ALA A 299 6.89 19.78 -21.39
CA ALA A 299 7.55 18.50 -21.14
C ALA A 299 6.54 17.40 -20.76
N GLN A 300 5.56 17.72 -19.91
CA GLN A 300 4.49 16.82 -19.53
C GLN A 300 3.62 16.41 -20.73
N THR A 301 3.19 17.38 -21.55
CA THR A 301 2.39 17.11 -22.76
C THR A 301 3.15 16.23 -23.76
N ILE A 302 4.46 16.45 -23.94
CA ILE A 302 5.32 15.63 -24.81
C ILE A 302 5.40 14.19 -24.31
N PHE A 303 5.57 13.97 -23.00
CA PHE A 303 5.53 12.62 -22.43
C PHE A 303 4.18 11.94 -22.64
N TYR A 304 3.07 12.68 -22.57
CA TYR A 304 1.75 12.12 -22.84
C TYR A 304 1.59 11.69 -24.28
N CYS A 305 2.24 12.37 -25.23
CA CYS A 305 2.33 11.89 -26.61
C CYS A 305 3.00 10.51 -26.65
N LEU A 306 4.19 10.35 -26.03
CA LEU A 306 4.87 9.04 -25.97
C LEU A 306 4.02 7.94 -25.32
N LEU A 307 3.35 8.25 -24.20
CA LEU A 307 2.50 7.29 -23.49
C LEU A 307 1.30 6.88 -24.35
N MET A 308 0.66 7.83 -25.03
CA MET A 308 -0.42 7.51 -25.96
C MET A 308 0.08 6.73 -27.17
N SER A 309 1.26 7.03 -27.71
CA SER A 309 1.82 6.26 -28.82
C SER A 309 1.99 4.79 -28.45
N ASP A 310 2.45 4.49 -27.24
CA ASP A 310 2.59 3.12 -26.73
C ASP A 310 1.23 2.46 -26.44
N ASN A 311 0.28 3.21 -25.87
CA ASN A 311 -1.04 2.67 -25.50
C ASN A 311 -1.92 2.36 -26.72
N TYR A 312 -1.90 3.26 -27.70
CA TYR A 312 -2.74 3.18 -28.90
C TYR A 312 -2.04 2.51 -30.09
N ASP A 313 -0.74 2.21 -29.98
CA ASP A 313 0.08 1.62 -31.05
C ASP A 313 0.04 2.44 -32.36
N ILE A 314 0.06 3.76 -32.21
CA ILE A 314 0.06 4.77 -33.29
C ILE A 314 1.11 5.83 -32.98
N ASP A 315 1.56 6.58 -33.98
CA ASP A 315 2.46 7.71 -33.71
C ASP A 315 1.67 8.98 -33.35
N VAL A 316 1.77 9.41 -32.09
CA VAL A 316 1.18 10.67 -31.61
C VAL A 316 2.23 11.77 -31.69
N GLU A 317 2.19 12.53 -32.79
CA GLU A 317 3.22 13.53 -33.12
C GLU A 317 3.13 14.81 -32.28
N SER A 318 1.97 15.11 -31.69
CA SER A 318 1.76 16.35 -30.93
C SER A 318 0.61 16.22 -29.92
N GLY A 319 0.60 17.15 -28.95
CA GLY A 319 -0.43 17.28 -27.93
C GLY A 319 -0.94 18.71 -27.81
N LEU A 320 -2.07 18.87 -27.14
CA LEU A 320 -2.71 20.15 -26.87
C LEU A 320 -2.53 20.55 -25.41
N LEU A 321 -2.20 21.82 -25.17
CA LEU A 321 -2.04 22.39 -23.84
C LEU A 321 -2.93 23.62 -23.68
N TYR A 322 -3.90 23.55 -22.77
CA TYR A 322 -4.87 24.60 -22.53
C TYR A 322 -4.65 25.30 -21.18
N TYR A 323 -4.49 26.62 -21.22
CA TYR A 323 -4.41 27.48 -20.04
C TYR A 323 -5.70 28.30 -19.88
N LEU A 324 -6.45 28.02 -18.83
CA LEU A 324 -7.72 28.69 -18.58
C LEU A 324 -7.58 30.18 -18.19
N LYS A 325 -6.59 30.53 -17.35
CA LYS A 325 -6.51 31.85 -16.70
C LYS A 325 -5.38 32.75 -17.21
N ILE A 326 -5.26 32.94 -18.53
CA ILE A 326 -4.29 33.89 -19.10
C ILE A 326 -4.96 35.23 -19.37
N GLN A 327 -4.59 36.25 -18.60
CA GLN A 327 -5.25 37.57 -18.58
C GLN A 327 -5.26 38.32 -19.92
N SER A 328 -4.40 37.93 -20.87
CA SER A 328 -4.33 38.54 -22.19
C SER A 328 -5.26 37.92 -23.24
N ASP A 329 -6.01 36.86 -22.90
CA ASP A 329 -6.84 36.11 -23.85
C ASP A 329 -8.22 35.77 -23.26
N GLU A 330 -9.28 36.27 -23.92
CA GLU A 330 -10.67 36.03 -23.52
C GLU A 330 -11.08 34.55 -23.65
N THR A 331 -10.40 33.78 -24.49
CA THR A 331 -10.63 32.32 -24.68
C THR A 331 -9.74 31.45 -23.81
N GLY A 332 -8.91 32.04 -22.94
CA GLY A 332 -7.73 31.35 -22.42
C GLY A 332 -6.74 31.05 -23.54
N LYS A 333 -5.64 30.35 -23.26
CA LYS A 333 -4.61 30.08 -24.28
C LYS A 333 -4.51 28.61 -24.61
N MET A 334 -4.71 28.28 -25.88
CA MET A 334 -4.56 26.93 -26.42
C MET A 334 -3.28 26.85 -27.26
N LEU A 335 -2.43 25.86 -26.97
CA LEU A 335 -1.14 25.67 -27.62
C LEU A 335 -1.03 24.27 -28.22
N ASN A 336 -0.50 24.18 -29.44
CA ASN A 336 -0.01 22.93 -30.01
C ASN A 336 1.43 22.68 -29.52
N VAL A 337 1.67 21.48 -28.99
CA VAL A 337 2.96 21.06 -28.44
C VAL A 337 3.47 19.86 -29.26
N PRO A 338 4.34 20.07 -30.26
CA PRO A 338 4.92 18.99 -31.04
C PRO A 338 5.92 18.17 -30.22
N ALA A 339 5.89 16.84 -30.35
CA ALA A 339 6.84 15.94 -29.72
C ALA A 339 8.14 15.88 -30.55
N VAL A 340 8.99 16.90 -30.42
CA VAL A 340 10.21 17.00 -31.23
C VAL A 340 11.34 16.10 -30.70
N PRO A 341 12.12 15.42 -31.58
CA PRO A 341 13.12 14.43 -31.15
C PRO A 341 14.18 14.93 -30.16
N HIS A 342 14.64 16.18 -30.29
CA HIS A 342 15.68 16.73 -29.41
C HIS A 342 15.18 17.06 -28.00
N GLU A 343 13.93 17.48 -27.85
CA GLU A 343 13.29 17.64 -26.54
C GLU A 343 13.05 16.27 -25.92
N LEU A 344 12.52 15.31 -26.68
CA LEU A 344 12.34 13.92 -26.25
C LEU A 344 13.65 13.31 -25.72
N ARG A 345 14.78 13.52 -26.40
CA ARG A 345 16.10 13.10 -25.92
C ARG A 345 16.39 13.64 -24.52
N SER A 346 16.31 14.97 -24.35
CA SER A 346 16.60 15.63 -23.08
C SER A 346 15.68 15.14 -21.96
N LEU A 347 14.40 14.95 -22.27
CA LEU A 347 13.38 14.41 -21.38
C LEU A 347 13.68 12.97 -20.95
N ILE A 348 14.11 12.10 -21.87
CA ILE A 348 14.47 10.70 -21.56
C ILE A 348 15.78 10.61 -20.77
N ILE A 349 16.77 11.45 -21.07
CA ILE A 349 18.00 11.54 -20.26
C ILE A 349 17.66 11.94 -18.82
N GLN A 350 16.81 12.97 -18.65
CA GLN A 350 16.33 13.39 -17.33
C GLN A 350 15.56 12.28 -16.61
N ARG A 351 14.72 11.53 -17.34
CA ARG A 351 14.02 10.35 -16.81
C ARG A 351 15.01 9.29 -16.33
N ASN A 352 16.07 9.01 -17.09
CA ASN A 352 17.11 8.04 -16.70
C ASN A 352 17.86 8.49 -15.45
N GLN A 353 18.17 9.79 -15.32
CA GLN A 353 18.74 10.35 -14.10
C GLN A 353 17.81 10.14 -12.89
N MET A 354 16.52 10.43 -13.04
CA MET A 354 15.54 10.25 -11.97
C MET A 354 15.37 8.77 -11.59
N ALA A 355 15.37 7.87 -12.57
CA ALA A 355 15.31 6.42 -12.36
C ALA A 355 16.48 5.94 -11.51
N TRP A 356 17.69 6.43 -11.80
CA TRP A 356 18.89 6.08 -11.05
C TRP A 356 18.79 6.40 -9.55
N TYR A 357 18.30 7.60 -9.18
CA TYR A 357 18.10 7.99 -7.77
C TYR A 357 16.98 7.21 -7.04
N THR A 358 16.15 6.49 -7.79
CA THR A 358 15.01 5.73 -7.27
C THR A 358 15.39 4.27 -6.97
N LEU A 359 16.47 3.76 -7.56
CA LEU A 359 16.96 2.40 -7.36
C LEU A 359 17.46 2.16 -5.93
N ASP A 360 17.20 0.96 -5.41
CA ASP A 360 17.39 0.59 -4.00
C ASP A 360 18.80 0.81 -3.45
N ASP A 361 19.83 0.61 -4.26
CA ASP A 361 21.22 0.82 -3.84
C ASP A 361 21.59 2.31 -3.77
N GLN A 362 20.85 3.16 -4.49
CA GLN A 362 21.06 4.60 -4.57
C GLN A 362 20.01 5.39 -3.77
N ARG A 363 19.04 4.71 -3.14
CA ARG A 363 18.01 5.33 -2.30
C ARG A 363 18.56 6.08 -1.09
N SER A 364 19.83 5.94 -0.73
CA SER A 364 20.47 6.79 0.30
C SER A 364 20.97 8.13 -0.25
N ILE A 365 21.19 8.23 -1.55
CA ILE A 365 21.71 9.42 -2.22
C ILE A 365 20.54 10.30 -2.68
N LEU A 366 20.68 11.60 -2.49
CA LEU A 366 19.74 12.59 -3.01
C LEU A 366 20.46 13.53 -3.99
N PRO A 367 19.75 14.04 -5.01
CA PRO A 367 20.27 15.09 -5.87
C PRO A 367 20.67 16.34 -5.06
N PRO A 368 21.64 17.15 -5.53
CA PRO A 368 22.09 18.32 -4.80
C PRO A 368 20.97 19.37 -4.60
N MET A 369 21.14 20.19 -3.56
CA MET A 369 20.29 21.37 -3.33
C MET A 369 20.42 22.36 -4.49
N ILE A 370 19.30 22.90 -4.97
CA ILE A 370 19.27 23.89 -6.07
C ILE A 370 19.73 25.30 -5.66
N LYS A 371 19.90 25.55 -4.35
CA LYS A 371 20.36 26.84 -3.77
C LYS A 371 19.57 28.06 -4.26
N ASN A 372 18.25 27.91 -4.42
CA ASN A 372 17.35 28.98 -4.84
C ASN A 372 16.34 29.30 -3.72
N GLU A 373 16.48 30.47 -3.10
CA GLU A 373 15.69 30.84 -1.93
C GLU A 373 14.17 30.93 -2.22
N PHE A 374 13.79 31.52 -3.35
CA PHE A 374 12.38 31.65 -3.73
C PHE A 374 11.72 30.29 -3.96
N GLN A 375 12.37 29.40 -4.70
CA GLN A 375 11.85 28.06 -4.98
C GLN A 375 11.85 27.18 -3.73
N CYS A 376 12.91 27.22 -2.91
CA CYS A 376 12.99 26.43 -1.68
C CYS A 376 11.99 26.88 -0.61
N LYS A 377 11.72 28.18 -0.50
CA LYS A 377 10.73 28.73 0.46
C LYS A 377 9.33 28.18 0.19
N ASN A 378 8.94 28.09 -1.07
CA ASN A 378 7.61 27.64 -1.51
C ASN A 378 7.55 26.12 -1.77
N CYS A 379 8.61 25.37 -1.47
CA CYS A 379 8.65 23.94 -1.69
C CYS A 379 7.97 23.19 -0.53
N SER A 380 6.96 22.37 -0.86
CA SER A 380 6.23 21.51 0.09
C SER A 380 7.08 20.43 0.76
N TYR A 381 8.32 20.22 0.28
CA TYR A 381 9.27 19.24 0.79
C TYR A 381 10.47 19.90 1.50
N ASN A 382 10.43 21.20 1.80
CA ASN A 382 11.58 21.87 2.42
C ASN A 382 11.97 21.27 3.78
N ALA A 383 11.01 20.79 4.57
CA ALA A 383 11.25 20.14 5.87
C ALA A 383 12.09 18.86 5.72
N SER A 384 11.66 17.93 4.87
CA SER A 384 12.40 16.68 4.62
C SER A 384 13.73 16.98 3.93
N CYS A 385 13.74 17.88 2.95
CA CYS A 385 14.92 18.29 2.20
C CYS A 385 16.06 18.82 3.11
N PHE A 386 15.73 19.75 4.02
CA PHE A 386 16.68 20.34 4.95
C PHE A 386 17.10 19.37 6.05
N LEU A 387 16.18 18.53 6.53
CA LEU A 387 16.51 17.49 7.50
C LEU A 387 17.51 16.48 6.93
N TYR A 388 17.30 16.00 5.70
CA TYR A 388 18.28 15.12 5.03
C TYR A 388 19.63 15.78 4.84
N HIS A 389 19.61 17.04 4.37
CA HIS A 389 20.85 17.78 4.17
C HIS A 389 21.64 17.86 5.49
N LYS A 390 20.97 18.19 6.61
CA LYS A 390 21.63 18.28 7.92
C LYS A 390 22.02 16.92 8.50
N ALA A 391 21.13 15.92 8.45
CA ALA A 391 21.27 14.67 9.21
C ALA A 391 22.05 13.57 8.47
N ILE A 392 21.93 13.51 7.14
CA ILE A 392 22.49 12.43 6.30
C ILE A 392 23.70 12.92 5.52
N GLU A 393 23.63 14.12 4.95
CA GLU A 393 24.69 14.69 4.10
C GLU A 393 25.71 15.52 4.89
N ASN A 394 25.51 15.70 6.20
CA ASN A 394 26.30 16.58 7.08
C ASN A 394 26.39 18.03 6.57
N GLY A 395 25.34 18.50 5.91
CA GLY A 395 25.21 19.85 5.38
C GLY A 395 24.95 20.89 6.46
N THR A 396 25.46 22.11 6.23
CA THR A 396 25.32 23.27 7.10
C THR A 396 24.41 24.33 6.46
N SER A 397 24.14 25.42 7.19
CA SER A 397 23.48 26.60 6.64
C SER A 397 24.18 27.11 5.38
N GLU A 398 25.51 27.13 5.38
CA GLU A 398 26.32 27.65 4.27
C GLU A 398 26.25 26.73 3.05
N THR A 399 26.36 25.41 3.24
CA THR A 399 26.30 24.46 2.11
C THR A 399 24.89 24.37 1.51
N SER A 400 23.85 24.66 2.28
CA SER A 400 22.46 24.68 1.81
C SER A 400 22.21 25.73 0.72
N GLY A 401 22.96 26.85 0.74
CA GLY A 401 22.73 28.02 -0.12
C GLY A 401 21.46 28.82 0.20
N VAL A 402 20.70 28.45 1.25
CA VAL A 402 19.43 29.08 1.66
C VAL A 402 19.37 29.25 3.18
N VAL A 403 20.38 29.94 3.72
CA VAL A 403 20.72 30.03 5.16
C VAL A 403 19.53 30.33 6.06
N GLN A 404 18.74 31.37 5.75
CA GLN A 404 17.68 31.84 6.66
C GLN A 404 16.57 30.79 6.83
N ILE A 405 16.02 30.30 5.71
CA ILE A 405 14.95 29.30 5.74
C ILE A 405 15.42 27.94 6.27
N PHE A 406 16.69 27.59 6.01
CA PHE A 406 17.30 26.38 6.54
C PHE A 406 17.38 26.44 8.07
N ASN A 407 17.95 27.51 8.62
CA ASN A 407 18.10 27.68 10.06
C ASN A 407 16.74 27.74 10.77
N ASN A 408 15.76 28.46 10.21
CA ASN A 408 14.42 28.52 10.77
C ASN A 408 13.77 27.13 10.93
N LYS A 409 14.11 26.17 10.05
CA LYS A 409 13.51 24.84 10.05
C LYS A 409 14.27 23.79 10.84
N VAL A 410 15.60 23.84 10.89
CA VAL A 410 16.39 22.75 11.47
C VAL A 410 17.43 23.17 12.51
N ALA A 411 17.55 24.46 12.84
CA ALA A 411 18.55 24.91 13.82
C ALA A 411 18.29 24.37 15.24
N HIS A 412 17.04 24.13 15.62
CA HIS A 412 16.67 23.59 16.93
C HIS A 412 17.06 22.12 17.15
N LEU A 413 17.43 21.40 16.08
CA LEU A 413 17.81 20.00 16.14
C LEU A 413 19.24 19.82 16.68
N LYS A 414 19.34 18.95 17.70
CA LYS A 414 20.58 18.53 18.37
C LYS A 414 21.13 17.25 17.74
N ASP A 415 22.40 16.91 18.01
CA ASP A 415 23.06 15.74 17.40
C ASP A 415 22.30 14.42 17.64
N HIS A 416 21.80 14.19 18.84
CA HIS A 416 21.03 12.98 19.14
C HIS A 416 19.66 12.94 18.44
N HIS A 417 19.10 14.09 18.05
CA HIS A 417 17.92 14.14 17.17
C HIS A 417 18.27 13.67 15.75
N LEU A 418 19.46 14.04 15.26
CA LEU A 418 19.96 13.61 13.96
C LEU A 418 20.31 12.12 13.97
N ASP A 419 20.93 11.62 15.05
CA ASP A 419 21.18 10.18 15.24
C ASP A 419 19.88 9.38 15.26
N PHE A 420 18.86 9.89 15.94
CA PHE A 420 17.53 9.28 15.96
C PHE A 420 16.93 9.19 14.55
N PHE A 421 17.03 10.27 13.77
CA PHE A 421 16.57 10.29 12.38
C PHE A 421 17.32 9.28 11.52
N ARG A 422 18.67 9.33 11.54
CA ARG A 422 19.54 8.42 10.76
C ARG A 422 19.20 6.97 11.03
N LYS A 423 19.08 6.61 12.31
CA LYS A 423 18.71 5.25 12.73
C LYS A 423 17.37 4.84 12.12
N TRP A 424 16.32 5.63 12.30
CA TRP A 424 14.99 5.22 11.83
C TRP A 424 14.87 5.23 10.31
N ASP A 425 15.52 6.16 9.60
CA ASP A 425 15.54 6.15 8.15
C ASP A 425 16.25 4.93 7.57
N GLU A 426 17.35 4.49 8.19
CA GLU A 426 18.05 3.25 7.84
C GLU A 426 17.14 2.03 8.04
N LEU A 427 16.45 1.94 9.19
CA LEU A 427 15.52 0.83 9.47
C LEU A 427 14.37 0.76 8.46
N ILE A 428 13.77 1.90 8.12
CA ILE A 428 12.69 1.96 7.13
C ILE A 428 13.21 1.56 5.75
N THR A 429 14.43 1.99 5.40
CA THR A 429 15.06 1.63 4.13
C THR A 429 15.34 0.13 4.04
N LEU A 430 15.77 -0.52 5.12
CA LEU A 430 15.95 -1.97 5.18
C LEU A 430 14.63 -2.73 5.00
N GLU A 431 13.56 -2.29 5.66
CA GLU A 431 12.23 -2.90 5.51
C GLU A 431 11.68 -2.69 4.09
N GLU A 432 11.85 -1.51 3.53
CA GLU A 432 11.46 -1.23 2.15
C GLU A 432 12.16 -2.15 1.16
N LYS A 433 13.47 -2.33 1.27
CA LYS A 433 14.22 -3.23 0.37
C LYS A 433 13.64 -4.65 0.36
N ASP A 434 13.20 -5.15 1.51
CA ASP A 434 12.60 -6.49 1.61
C ASP A 434 11.17 -6.52 1.04
N MET A 435 10.41 -5.42 1.19
CA MET A 435 9.08 -5.26 0.57
C MET A 435 9.15 -5.15 -0.97
N TYR A 436 10.15 -4.45 -1.51
CA TYR A 436 10.28 -4.18 -2.95
C TYR A 436 11.00 -5.29 -3.73
N ARG A 437 11.52 -6.32 -3.04
CA ARG A 437 12.28 -7.41 -3.66
C ARG A 437 11.60 -8.04 -4.87
N PHE A 438 10.28 -8.15 -4.86
CA PHE A 438 9.48 -8.80 -5.91
C PHE A 438 8.79 -7.80 -6.87
N GLN A 439 8.89 -6.49 -6.63
CA GLN A 439 8.20 -5.49 -7.46
C GLN A 439 8.65 -5.50 -8.94
N PRO A 440 9.95 -5.70 -9.28
CA PRO A 440 10.36 -5.85 -10.66
C PRO A 440 9.72 -7.06 -11.37
N GLU A 441 9.29 -8.08 -10.63
CA GLU A 441 8.63 -9.27 -11.20
C GLU A 441 7.22 -8.98 -11.72
N ILE A 442 6.55 -7.93 -11.22
CA ILE A 442 5.26 -7.47 -11.75
C ILE A 442 5.43 -7.04 -13.22
N TRP A 443 6.56 -6.43 -13.55
CA TRP A 443 6.81 -5.80 -14.85
C TRP A 443 7.66 -6.64 -15.81
N ASN A 444 8.50 -7.53 -15.27
CA ASN A 444 9.51 -8.24 -16.05
C ASN A 444 9.29 -9.76 -16.12
N MET A 445 8.46 -10.33 -15.25
CA MET A 445 8.24 -11.79 -15.23
C MET A 445 7.02 -12.16 -16.08
N LEU A 446 7.11 -13.23 -16.86
CA LEU A 446 5.94 -13.80 -17.56
C LEU A 446 4.92 -14.35 -16.56
N ALA A 447 3.63 -14.29 -16.90
CA ALA A 447 2.55 -14.77 -16.04
C ALA A 447 2.66 -16.28 -15.69
N SER A 448 3.33 -17.06 -16.54
CA SER A 448 3.61 -18.49 -16.32
C SER A 448 4.66 -18.77 -15.23
N ASN A 449 5.52 -17.79 -14.92
CA ASN A 449 6.67 -17.95 -14.03
C ASN A 449 6.42 -17.35 -12.64
N CYS A 450 5.26 -16.74 -12.41
CA CYS A 450 4.94 -16.10 -11.15
C CYS A 450 4.63 -17.13 -10.07
N ASP A 451 5.23 -16.96 -8.88
CA ASP A 451 5.07 -17.85 -7.72
C ASP A 451 3.59 -18.05 -7.36
N ASP A 452 3.24 -19.30 -7.01
CA ASP A 452 1.90 -19.91 -6.86
C ASP A 452 0.93 -19.26 -5.83
N GLY A 453 1.10 -17.99 -5.43
CA GLY A 453 0.13 -17.30 -4.59
C GLY A 453 0.19 -15.77 -4.50
N GLN A 454 1.18 -15.08 -5.08
CA GLN A 454 1.24 -13.60 -5.05
C GLN A 454 0.58 -12.93 -6.27
N CYS A 455 0.28 -13.72 -7.28
CA CYS A 455 -0.30 -13.28 -8.55
C CYS A 455 -1.37 -14.27 -9.01
N LEU A 456 -2.39 -13.77 -9.70
CA LEU A 456 -3.40 -14.58 -10.38
C LEU A 456 -3.22 -14.45 -11.89
N ASN A 457 -2.89 -15.55 -12.55
CA ASN A 457 -2.80 -15.67 -14.00
C ASN A 457 -4.02 -16.39 -14.59
N ASN A 458 -4.15 -16.35 -15.92
CA ASN A 458 -5.27 -16.89 -16.71
C ASN A 458 -6.63 -16.37 -16.25
N MET A 459 -6.69 -15.11 -15.80
CA MET A 459 -7.90 -14.50 -15.31
C MET A 459 -8.71 -13.94 -16.47
N TRP A 460 -10.01 -14.18 -16.45
CA TRP A 460 -10.95 -13.71 -17.45
C TRP A 460 -11.99 -12.84 -16.76
N LEU A 461 -12.18 -11.63 -17.29
CA LEU A 461 -13.21 -10.69 -16.83
C LEU A 461 -14.56 -11.15 -17.35
N ASP A 462 -15.53 -11.38 -16.46
CA ASP A 462 -16.91 -11.70 -16.81
C ASP A 462 -17.67 -10.43 -17.22
N PRO A 463 -17.97 -10.21 -18.52
CA PRO A 463 -18.54 -8.96 -19.02
C PRO A 463 -19.96 -8.70 -18.50
N GLU A 464 -20.67 -9.74 -18.04
CA GLU A 464 -22.03 -9.60 -17.51
C GLU A 464 -22.06 -9.05 -16.09
N THR A 465 -20.91 -9.01 -15.42
CA THR A 465 -20.78 -8.66 -13.99
C THR A 465 -20.27 -7.25 -13.73
N ILE A 466 -20.06 -6.45 -14.78
CA ILE A 466 -19.50 -5.11 -14.67
C ILE A 466 -20.60 -4.15 -14.16
N GLU A 467 -20.42 -3.63 -12.94
CA GLU A 467 -21.33 -2.66 -12.32
C GLU A 467 -20.59 -1.33 -12.07
N ALA A 468 -21.17 -0.21 -12.52
CA ALA A 468 -20.64 1.11 -12.18
C ALA A 468 -21.10 1.49 -10.77
N ILE A 469 -20.16 1.86 -9.91
CA ILE A 469 -20.42 2.33 -8.55
C ILE A 469 -20.51 3.87 -8.59
N PRO A 470 -21.66 4.47 -8.24
CA PRO A 470 -21.76 5.91 -8.10
C PRO A 470 -21.00 6.35 -6.84
N ASN A 471 -19.82 6.93 -7.01
CA ASN A 471 -19.14 7.66 -5.93
C ASN A 471 -19.40 9.16 -6.11
N GLY A 472 -19.71 9.85 -5.00
CA GLY A 472 -20.00 11.29 -4.99
C GLY A 472 -18.88 12.17 -5.55
N GLU A 473 -17.68 11.64 -5.75
CA GLU A 473 -16.50 12.37 -6.24
C GLU A 473 -16.31 12.32 -7.78
N GLY A 474 -17.34 11.97 -8.55
CA GLY A 474 -17.24 11.94 -10.04
C GLY A 474 -16.40 10.79 -10.61
N TYR A 475 -15.61 10.09 -9.79
CA TYR A 475 -14.86 8.89 -10.19
C TYR A 475 -15.79 7.67 -10.28
N ARG A 476 -16.07 7.19 -11.49
CA ARG A 476 -16.77 5.92 -11.72
C ARG A 476 -15.83 4.77 -11.37
N GLN A 477 -15.95 4.23 -10.17
CA GLN A 477 -15.37 2.93 -9.87
C GLN A 477 -16.21 1.82 -10.51
N PHE A 478 -15.55 0.76 -10.95
CA PHE A 478 -16.22 -0.39 -11.57
C PHE A 478 -16.02 -1.63 -10.74
N ARG A 479 -17.12 -2.29 -10.41
CA ARG A 479 -17.12 -3.60 -9.81
C ARG A 479 -17.02 -4.64 -10.90
N CYS A 480 -16.01 -5.51 -10.82
CA CYS A 480 -15.67 -6.46 -11.88
C CYS A 480 -15.39 -7.85 -11.30
N LYS A 481 -16.02 -8.90 -11.83
CA LYS A 481 -15.76 -10.29 -11.45
C LYS A 481 -14.74 -10.92 -12.40
N PHE A 482 -13.69 -11.52 -11.83
CA PHE A 482 -12.71 -12.30 -12.56
C PHE A 482 -12.82 -13.78 -12.19
N ILE A 483 -12.71 -14.65 -13.20
CA ILE A 483 -12.70 -16.10 -13.06
C ILE A 483 -11.48 -16.69 -13.78
N ARG A 484 -10.95 -17.81 -13.28
CA ARG A 484 -9.84 -18.51 -13.95
C ARG A 484 -10.40 -19.48 -14.97
N LYS A 485 -9.97 -19.38 -16.23
CA LYS A 485 -10.54 -20.17 -17.34
C LYS A 485 -10.05 -21.63 -17.37
N THR A 486 -8.85 -21.89 -16.85
CA THR A 486 -8.20 -23.22 -16.85
C THR A 486 -7.85 -23.68 -15.42
N GLY A 487 -8.40 -24.82 -15.00
CA GLY A 487 -8.13 -25.46 -13.70
C GLY A 487 -9.14 -25.11 -12.58
N LYS A 488 -9.37 -26.06 -11.67
CA LYS A 488 -10.10 -25.83 -10.40
C LYS A 488 -9.12 -25.22 -9.38
N ALA A 489 -8.85 -23.92 -9.48
CA ALA A 489 -8.20 -23.22 -8.38
C ALA A 489 -9.23 -23.00 -7.25
N ASN A 490 -8.77 -22.99 -6.00
CA ASN A 490 -9.53 -22.49 -4.88
C ASN A 490 -8.87 -21.17 -4.43
N PHE A 491 -9.31 -20.02 -4.96
CA PHE A 491 -8.62 -18.74 -4.74
C PHE A 491 -8.48 -18.35 -3.26
N VAL A 492 -9.40 -18.80 -2.40
CA VAL A 492 -9.35 -18.61 -0.93
C VAL A 492 -8.18 -19.37 -0.29
N LEU A 493 -7.75 -20.49 -0.89
CA LEU A 493 -6.75 -21.40 -0.34
C LEU A 493 -5.42 -21.42 -1.11
N ASP A 494 -5.41 -20.90 -2.32
CA ASP A 494 -4.24 -20.92 -3.23
C ASP A 494 -3.56 -19.55 -3.30
N THR A 495 -4.15 -18.48 -2.77
CA THR A 495 -3.67 -17.11 -3.00
C THR A 495 -3.38 -16.36 -1.70
N GLN A 496 -2.49 -15.38 -1.75
CA GLN A 496 -2.15 -14.48 -0.63
C GLN A 496 -3.03 -13.21 -0.60
N PHE A 497 -3.98 -13.09 -1.53
CA PHE A 497 -4.89 -11.95 -1.61
C PHE A 497 -5.90 -12.00 -0.45
N CYS A 498 -6.18 -10.85 0.12
CA CYS A 498 -7.19 -10.62 1.15
C CYS A 498 -8.17 -9.56 0.67
N ILE A 499 -9.40 -9.61 1.16
CA ILE A 499 -10.38 -8.54 0.95
C ILE A 499 -9.78 -7.22 1.44
N GLY A 500 -9.77 -6.22 0.56
CA GLY A 500 -9.19 -4.90 0.75
C GLY A 500 -7.74 -4.73 0.30
N ASP A 501 -7.08 -5.78 -0.20
CA ASP A 501 -5.74 -5.67 -0.77
C ASP A 501 -5.78 -4.83 -2.06
N HIS A 502 -4.76 -3.99 -2.27
CA HIS A 502 -4.58 -3.25 -3.52
C HIS A 502 -3.99 -4.17 -4.61
N VAL A 503 -4.47 -4.02 -5.84
CA VAL A 503 -4.11 -4.87 -6.97
C VAL A 503 -3.88 -4.07 -8.24
N ILE A 504 -2.99 -4.59 -9.07
CA ILE A 504 -2.75 -4.13 -10.44
C ILE A 504 -3.25 -5.21 -11.38
N VAL A 505 -4.06 -4.82 -12.37
CA VAL A 505 -4.55 -5.69 -13.43
C VAL A 505 -3.78 -5.37 -14.70
N SER A 506 -3.13 -6.38 -15.27
CA SER A 506 -2.35 -6.28 -16.50
C SER A 506 -2.84 -7.30 -17.54
N SER A 507 -2.68 -6.98 -18.82
CA SER A 507 -2.92 -7.93 -19.92
C SER A 507 -1.77 -8.96 -19.98
N GLU A 508 -2.09 -10.24 -20.16
CA GLU A 508 -1.08 -11.30 -20.26
C GLU A 508 -0.35 -11.33 -21.61
N LEU A 509 -0.95 -10.75 -22.66
CA LEU A 509 -0.40 -10.79 -24.01
C LEU A 509 0.81 -9.86 -24.17
N ASP A 510 0.68 -8.65 -23.62
CA ASP A 510 1.58 -7.51 -23.86
C ASP A 510 2.08 -6.88 -22.55
N HIS A 511 1.73 -7.47 -21.40
CA HIS A 511 2.13 -7.01 -20.05
C HIS A 511 1.77 -5.55 -19.73
N ARG A 512 0.80 -4.96 -20.46
CA ARG A 512 0.34 -3.59 -20.19
C ARG A 512 -0.60 -3.56 -19.00
N THR A 513 -0.42 -2.59 -18.10
CA THR A 513 -1.38 -2.32 -17.03
C THR A 513 -2.65 -1.72 -17.60
N VAL A 514 -3.78 -2.37 -17.33
CA VAL A 514 -5.09 -2.00 -17.87
C VAL A 514 -6.03 -1.41 -16.81
N ALA A 515 -5.82 -1.72 -15.53
CA ALA A 515 -6.59 -1.17 -14.41
C ALA A 515 -5.86 -1.37 -13.08
N SER A 516 -6.28 -0.65 -12.05
CA SER A 516 -5.85 -0.83 -10.66
C SER A 516 -7.03 -0.71 -9.71
N GLY A 517 -6.91 -1.26 -8.50
CA GLY A 517 -8.01 -1.17 -7.55
C GLY A 517 -7.84 -2.06 -6.34
N PHE A 518 -8.96 -2.52 -5.78
CA PHE A 518 -8.96 -3.29 -4.54
C PHE A 518 -9.73 -4.60 -4.70
N VAL A 519 -9.29 -5.62 -3.98
CA VAL A 519 -10.07 -6.84 -3.78
C VAL A 519 -11.30 -6.53 -2.94
N GLU A 520 -12.48 -6.77 -3.47
CA GLU A 520 -13.75 -6.59 -2.75
C GLU A 520 -14.21 -7.90 -2.09
N ASP A 521 -14.11 -9.01 -2.82
CA ASP A 521 -14.50 -10.34 -2.34
C ASP A 521 -13.67 -11.43 -3.01
N ILE A 522 -13.45 -12.55 -2.32
CA ILE A 522 -12.72 -13.71 -2.84
C ILE A 522 -13.51 -14.96 -2.46
N ALA A 523 -13.89 -15.72 -3.48
CA ALA A 523 -14.45 -17.06 -3.32
C ALA A 523 -13.51 -18.11 -3.91
N SER A 524 -13.86 -19.39 -3.80
CA SER A 524 -13.00 -20.45 -4.35
C SER A 524 -12.83 -20.36 -5.86
N ASP A 525 -13.81 -19.83 -6.58
CA ASP A 525 -13.94 -19.88 -8.04
C ASP A 525 -13.97 -18.50 -8.72
N PHE A 526 -13.93 -17.41 -7.94
CA PHE A 526 -13.83 -16.05 -8.48
C PHE A 526 -13.15 -15.08 -7.51
N VAL A 527 -12.76 -13.93 -8.06
CA VAL A 527 -12.35 -12.74 -7.31
C VAL A 527 -13.15 -11.54 -7.82
N TRP A 528 -13.74 -10.78 -6.90
CA TRP A 528 -14.34 -9.48 -7.20
C TRP A 528 -13.34 -8.37 -6.92
N LEU A 529 -13.16 -7.50 -7.90
CA LEU A 529 -12.34 -6.30 -7.80
C LEU A 529 -13.20 -5.05 -7.96
N THR A 530 -12.94 -4.05 -7.14
CA THR A 530 -13.36 -2.67 -7.40
C THR A 530 -12.21 -1.95 -8.09
N LEU A 531 -12.37 -1.59 -9.36
CA LEU A 531 -11.33 -1.02 -10.22
C LEU A 531 -11.60 0.45 -10.55
N ASP A 532 -10.53 1.19 -10.83
CA ASP A 532 -10.59 2.59 -11.27
C ASP A 532 -11.16 2.76 -12.69
N ARG A 533 -11.13 1.69 -13.49
CA ARG A 533 -11.66 1.64 -14.86
C ARG A 533 -12.02 0.22 -15.26
N ILE A 534 -12.79 0.07 -16.34
CA ILE A 534 -13.03 -1.23 -16.95
C ILE A 534 -11.74 -1.67 -17.67
N PRO A 535 -11.16 -2.83 -17.35
CA PRO A 535 -10.03 -3.40 -18.09
C PRO A 535 -10.43 -3.64 -19.54
N ARG A 536 -9.73 -3.00 -20.48
CA ARG A 536 -9.91 -3.20 -21.92
C ARG A 536 -8.65 -3.86 -22.48
N GLY A 537 -8.82 -4.72 -23.49
CA GLY A 537 -7.68 -5.05 -24.36
C GLY A 537 -7.23 -3.80 -25.14
N GLY A 538 -6.01 -3.81 -25.66
CA GLY A 538 -5.55 -2.73 -26.54
C GLY A 538 -6.49 -2.48 -27.71
N PRO A 539 -6.52 -1.26 -28.27
CA PRO A 539 -7.30 -0.97 -29.47
C PRO A 539 -6.90 -1.93 -30.59
N LYS A 540 -7.88 -2.60 -31.21
CA LYS A 540 -7.66 -3.41 -32.42
C LYS A 540 -7.91 -2.51 -33.63
N CYS A 541 -6.88 -2.25 -34.41
CA CYS A 541 -7.03 -1.65 -35.74
C CYS A 541 -7.94 -2.53 -36.59
N ASN A 542 -8.88 -1.92 -37.32
CA ASN A 542 -9.78 -2.65 -38.21
C ASN A 542 -8.98 -3.26 -39.38
N ILE A 543 -9.52 -4.29 -40.02
CA ILE A 543 -8.89 -4.93 -41.20
C ILE A 543 -8.71 -3.93 -42.37
N ASP A 544 -9.55 -2.89 -42.42
CA ASP A 544 -9.49 -1.79 -43.39
C ASP A 544 -8.82 -0.52 -42.84
N PHE A 545 -8.06 -0.62 -41.73
CA PHE A 545 -7.33 0.51 -41.16
C PHE A 545 -6.12 0.87 -42.03
N ASP A 546 -6.25 1.96 -42.78
CA ASP A 546 -5.15 2.55 -43.52
C ASP A 546 -4.36 3.52 -42.63
N ILE A 547 -3.12 3.13 -42.32
CA ILE A 547 -2.15 3.89 -41.53
C ILE A 547 -1.89 5.27 -42.15
N GLU A 548 -2.02 5.42 -43.48
CA GLU A 548 -1.78 6.71 -44.16
C GLU A 548 -3.00 7.67 -44.12
N SER A 549 -4.22 7.17 -43.85
CA SER A 549 -5.45 8.00 -43.92
C SER A 549 -6.25 8.13 -42.62
N CYS A 550 -5.84 7.49 -41.51
CA CYS A 550 -6.41 7.70 -40.15
C CYS A 550 -7.95 7.72 -40.12
N HIS A 551 -8.60 6.76 -40.80
CA HIS A 551 -10.04 6.58 -40.70
C HIS A 551 -10.43 5.81 -39.43
N SER A 552 -10.94 6.57 -38.45
CA SER A 552 -11.79 6.19 -37.31
C SER A 552 -11.41 4.93 -36.53
N LEU A 553 -10.76 5.12 -35.39
CA LEU A 553 -10.97 4.22 -34.25
C LEU A 553 -12.42 4.37 -33.80
N LEU A 554 -13.15 3.25 -33.66
CA LEU A 554 -14.54 3.22 -33.21
C LEU A 554 -14.69 3.91 -31.84
N CYS A 555 -15.22 5.15 -31.83
CA CYS A 555 -15.90 5.69 -30.67
C CYS A 555 -17.39 5.78 -30.95
N ALA A 556 -18.16 5.19 -30.03
CA ALA A 556 -19.59 4.95 -30.13
C ALA A 556 -20.38 6.25 -30.34
N SER A 557 -21.34 6.22 -31.27
CA SER A 557 -22.47 7.14 -31.25
C SER A 557 -23.34 6.88 -30.02
N GLU A 558 -23.94 7.96 -29.53
CA GLU A 558 -24.55 8.13 -28.20
C GLU A 558 -25.65 7.12 -27.80
N ASP A 559 -26.18 6.31 -28.72
CA ASP A 559 -27.31 5.41 -28.46
C ASP A 559 -26.94 3.92 -28.22
N THR A 560 -25.65 3.56 -28.23
CA THR A 560 -25.25 2.13 -28.12
C THR A 560 -24.14 1.81 -27.11
N ALA A 561 -23.97 2.66 -26.10
CA ALA A 561 -22.95 2.47 -25.06
C ALA A 561 -22.99 1.09 -24.39
N HIS A 562 -24.16 0.49 -24.17
CA HIS A 562 -24.26 -0.81 -23.47
C HIS A 562 -23.98 -2.05 -24.34
N TYR A 563 -24.12 -2.00 -25.67
CA TYR A 563 -24.05 -3.20 -26.51
C TYR A 563 -22.65 -3.44 -27.12
N ASN A 564 -21.90 -2.38 -27.44
CA ASN A 564 -20.54 -2.50 -28.02
C ASN A 564 -19.42 -2.53 -26.97
N LEU A 565 -19.71 -2.21 -25.70
CA LEU A 565 -18.78 -2.39 -24.57
C LEU A 565 -18.41 -3.88 -24.34
N ARG A 566 -19.26 -4.82 -24.78
CA ARG A 566 -19.08 -6.27 -24.55
C ARG A 566 -18.23 -6.98 -25.61
N SER A 567 -18.07 -6.43 -26.82
CA SER A 567 -17.37 -7.10 -27.93
C SER A 567 -15.85 -6.94 -27.90
N ASN A 568 -15.31 -5.95 -27.17
CA ASN A 568 -13.85 -5.76 -26.99
C ASN A 568 -13.25 -6.51 -25.78
N ILE A 569 -14.10 -7.08 -24.91
CA ILE A 569 -13.67 -7.83 -23.71
C ILE A 569 -13.48 -9.33 -24.02
N THR A 570 -13.99 -9.80 -25.16
CA THR A 570 -13.97 -11.21 -25.55
C THR A 570 -12.59 -11.63 -26.07
N GLY A 571 -11.78 -12.23 -25.19
CA GLY A 571 -10.59 -12.99 -25.56
C GLY A 571 -9.28 -12.57 -24.90
N THR A 572 -9.27 -11.49 -24.12
CA THR A 572 -8.08 -11.05 -23.37
C THR A 572 -7.97 -11.82 -22.05
N PHE A 573 -6.76 -12.31 -21.75
CA PHE A 573 -6.42 -12.88 -20.45
C PHE A 573 -5.70 -11.82 -19.62
N TYR A 574 -6.01 -11.79 -18.34
CA TYR A 574 -5.47 -10.84 -17.40
C TYR A 574 -4.63 -11.54 -16.34
N ARG A 575 -3.61 -10.82 -15.90
CA ARG A 575 -2.81 -11.07 -14.73
C ARG A 575 -3.22 -10.08 -13.65
N ILE A 576 -3.39 -10.54 -12.42
CA ILE A 576 -3.71 -9.71 -11.26
C ILE A 576 -2.57 -9.86 -10.26
N ASP A 577 -1.82 -8.79 -10.04
CA ASP A 577 -0.71 -8.75 -9.09
C ASP A 577 -1.13 -8.00 -7.83
N LYS A 578 -0.67 -8.50 -6.68
CA LYS A 578 -0.82 -7.78 -5.41
C LYS A 578 0.20 -6.64 -5.37
N ASP A 579 -0.28 -5.42 -5.15
CA ASP A 579 0.59 -4.26 -4.97
C ASP A 579 0.72 -3.94 -3.48
N GLU A 580 1.84 -4.35 -2.89
CA GLU A 580 2.13 -4.14 -1.47
C GLU A 580 2.52 -2.67 -1.18
N LEU A 581 1.50 -1.82 -1.14
CA LEU A 581 1.40 -0.47 -0.54
C LEU A 581 2.71 0.34 -0.41
N THR A 582 3.14 0.94 -1.53
CA THR A 582 4.10 2.07 -1.58
C THR A 582 3.73 3.26 -0.69
N SER A 583 2.42 3.48 -0.42
CA SER A 583 1.93 4.62 0.37
C SER A 583 2.25 4.54 1.87
N SER A 584 2.36 3.32 2.42
CA SER A 584 2.54 3.12 3.86
C SER A 584 3.90 3.61 4.36
N MET A 585 4.97 3.36 3.61
CA MET A 585 6.34 3.73 4.00
C MET A 585 6.60 5.24 3.85
N LYS A 586 6.01 5.88 2.85
CA LYS A 586 6.05 7.34 2.70
C LYS A 586 5.46 8.06 3.91
N LEU A 587 4.35 7.54 4.45
CA LEU A 587 3.73 8.07 5.67
C LEU A 587 4.62 7.90 6.91
N ILE A 588 5.24 6.72 7.08
CA ILE A 588 6.14 6.42 8.20
C ILE A 588 7.30 7.42 8.23
N ARG A 589 7.93 7.67 7.08
CA ARG A 589 8.99 8.68 6.98
C ARG A 589 8.49 10.10 7.22
N GLN A 590 7.31 10.44 6.70
CA GLN A 590 6.74 11.77 6.91
C GLN A 590 6.43 12.05 8.39
N ASN A 591 5.99 11.05 9.15
CA ASN A 591 5.79 11.17 10.59
C ASN A 591 7.11 11.45 11.34
N LEU A 592 8.23 10.85 10.91
CA LEU A 592 9.56 11.15 11.48
C LEU A 592 9.99 12.59 11.20
N VAL A 593 9.84 13.04 9.95
CA VAL A 593 10.15 14.42 9.57
C VAL A 593 9.32 15.38 10.41
N SER A 594 8.00 15.13 10.51
CA SER A 594 7.08 15.97 11.28
C SER A 594 7.42 16.00 12.77
N LEU A 595 7.83 14.87 13.37
CA LEU A 595 8.26 14.80 14.77
C LEU A 595 9.48 15.68 15.07
N LEU A 596 10.39 15.78 14.11
CA LEU A 596 11.68 16.46 14.31
C LEU A 596 11.58 17.94 13.92
N VAL A 597 11.01 18.23 12.75
CA VAL A 597 11.09 19.55 12.10
C VAL A 597 9.94 20.46 12.51
N ASP A 598 8.72 19.95 12.69
CA ASP A 598 7.57 20.81 12.97
C ASP A 598 7.67 21.42 14.38
N GLU A 599 7.28 22.69 14.50
CA GLU A 599 7.30 23.38 15.80
C GLU A 599 6.22 22.85 16.74
N GLU A 600 5.05 22.50 16.21
CA GLU A 600 3.90 21.93 16.94
C GLU A 600 4.27 20.63 17.66
N THR A 601 5.22 19.86 17.13
CA THR A 601 5.65 18.57 17.70
C THR A 601 6.80 18.72 18.70
N ALA A 602 7.22 19.95 19.06
CA ALA A 602 8.33 20.16 19.98
C ALA A 602 8.15 19.45 21.34
N LYS A 603 6.92 19.41 21.87
CA LYS A 603 6.60 18.66 23.08
C LYS A 603 6.80 17.15 22.87
N LEU A 604 6.28 16.59 21.78
CA LEU A 604 6.43 15.17 21.45
C LEU A 604 7.88 14.78 21.23
N ARG A 605 8.68 15.63 20.56
CA ARG A 605 10.12 15.40 20.38
C ARG A 605 10.83 15.25 21.73
N ARG A 606 10.53 16.10 22.71
CA ARG A 606 11.09 15.96 24.07
C ARG A 606 10.68 14.67 24.76
N LEU A 607 9.40 14.29 24.66
CA LEU A 607 8.89 13.09 25.33
C LEU A 607 9.36 11.78 24.67
N ILE A 608 9.44 11.74 23.33
CA ILE A 608 9.69 10.51 22.56
C ILE A 608 11.16 10.36 22.18
N VAL A 609 11.84 11.45 21.80
CA VAL A 609 13.23 11.42 21.35
C VAL A 609 14.18 11.73 22.50
N ASP A 610 13.92 12.80 23.26
CA ASP A 610 14.78 13.18 24.42
C ASP A 610 14.50 12.29 25.65
N LEU A 611 13.39 11.55 25.64
CA LEU A 611 12.92 10.71 26.74
C LEU A 611 12.80 11.50 28.06
N GLU A 612 12.26 12.71 27.96
CA GLU A 612 11.95 13.55 29.11
C GLU A 612 10.84 12.88 29.96
N PRO A 613 10.99 12.78 31.29
CA PRO A 613 9.97 12.18 32.15
C PRO A 613 8.62 12.91 32.07
N PRO A 614 7.49 12.19 31.98
CA PRO A 614 6.17 12.81 31.91
C PRO A 614 5.75 13.45 33.25
N CYS A 615 4.99 14.53 33.15
CA CYS A 615 4.43 15.30 34.26
C CYS A 615 3.01 14.85 34.62
N PHE A 616 2.70 14.95 35.92
CA PHE A 616 1.39 14.61 36.50
C PHE A 616 0.93 15.70 37.47
N ASN A 617 -0.38 15.96 37.51
CA ASN A 617 -1.01 16.84 38.48
C ASN A 617 -0.91 16.26 39.92
N LYS A 618 -0.94 17.13 40.92
CA LYS A 618 -1.10 16.73 42.33
C LYS A 618 -2.60 16.54 42.63
N PHE A 619 -3.09 15.33 42.37
CA PHE A 619 -4.37 14.70 42.78
C PHE A 619 -5.67 15.53 42.71
N THR A 620 -6.57 15.13 41.82
CA THR A 620 -8.01 15.11 42.11
C THR A 620 -8.36 13.80 42.82
N ASP A 621 -8.66 13.84 44.13
CA ASP A 621 -9.16 12.65 44.84
C ASP A 621 -10.60 12.27 44.43
N THR A 622 -11.34 13.22 43.85
CA THR A 622 -12.71 13.05 43.39
C THR A 622 -12.76 12.45 41.98
N MET A 623 -13.29 11.23 41.88
CA MET A 623 -13.66 10.59 40.61
C MET A 623 -14.94 11.25 40.06
N PRO A 624 -15.06 11.51 38.75
CA PRO A 624 -16.31 11.98 38.15
C PRO A 624 -17.46 11.01 38.46
N SER A 625 -18.64 11.53 38.80
CA SER A 625 -19.81 10.72 39.17
C SER A 625 -20.33 9.80 38.04
N ILE A 626 -19.98 10.10 36.79
CA ILE A 626 -20.32 9.29 35.60
C ILE A 626 -19.55 7.96 35.53
N VAL A 627 -18.45 7.85 36.27
CA VAL A 627 -17.66 6.61 36.36
C VAL A 627 -18.29 5.70 37.40
N ASP A 628 -18.79 4.54 36.98
CA ASP A 628 -19.29 3.53 37.91
C ASP A 628 -18.13 2.82 38.60
N THR A 629 -17.66 3.38 39.72
CA THR A 629 -16.56 2.79 40.48
C THR A 629 -16.91 1.46 41.14
N LYS A 630 -18.19 1.08 41.22
CA LYS A 630 -18.61 -0.17 41.90
C LYS A 630 -18.41 -1.42 41.04
N SER A 631 -18.44 -1.26 39.72
CA SER A 631 -18.19 -2.36 38.76
C SER A 631 -16.72 -2.51 38.38
N LEU A 632 -15.84 -1.65 38.89
CA LEU A 632 -14.40 -1.62 38.56
C LEU A 632 -13.54 -2.15 39.71
N ASN A 633 -12.44 -2.82 39.36
CA ASN A 633 -11.43 -3.21 40.34
C ASN A 633 -10.42 -2.08 40.62
N ASP A 634 -9.62 -2.24 41.66
CA ASP A 634 -8.62 -1.25 42.10
C ASP A 634 -7.61 -0.86 41.02
N ASP A 635 -7.20 -1.81 40.17
CA ASP A 635 -6.22 -1.54 39.11
C ASP A 635 -6.84 -0.67 38.01
N GLN A 636 -8.11 -0.90 37.66
CA GLN A 636 -8.87 -0.09 36.71
C GLN A 636 -9.12 1.32 37.27
N ILE A 637 -9.46 1.44 38.55
CA ILE A 637 -9.63 2.75 39.21
C ILE A 637 -8.31 3.54 39.21
N LYS A 638 -7.19 2.89 39.52
CA LYS A 638 -5.85 3.51 39.43
C LYS A 638 -5.53 3.96 38.00
N ALA A 639 -5.91 3.17 37.01
CA ALA A 639 -5.70 3.54 35.61
C ALA A 639 -6.46 4.79 35.20
N ILE A 640 -7.72 4.92 35.64
CA ILE A 640 -8.53 6.11 35.39
C ILE A 640 -7.91 7.34 36.05
N LYS A 641 -7.51 7.22 37.33
CA LYS A 641 -6.84 8.32 38.05
C LYS A 641 -5.55 8.76 37.34
N LEU A 642 -4.69 7.81 36.96
CA LEU A 642 -3.45 8.10 36.26
C LEU A 642 -3.69 8.82 34.93
N ALA A 643 -4.70 8.41 34.17
CA ALA A 643 -5.06 9.06 32.91
C ALA A 643 -5.58 10.49 33.11
N LEU A 644 -6.35 10.74 34.18
CA LEU A 644 -6.83 12.09 34.54
C LEU A 644 -5.70 13.01 35.02
N ASP A 645 -4.77 12.47 35.81
CA ASP A 645 -3.66 13.22 36.39
C ASP A 645 -2.55 13.53 35.37
N ALA A 646 -2.46 12.80 34.26
CA ALA A 646 -1.41 12.97 33.25
C ALA A 646 -1.50 14.33 32.53
N GLN A 647 -0.38 15.06 32.51
CA GLN A 647 -0.20 16.28 31.70
C GLN A 647 0.48 15.99 30.35
N ASP A 648 1.28 14.92 30.29
CA ASP A 648 2.04 14.52 29.09
C ASP A 648 1.51 13.20 28.53
N TYR A 649 1.79 12.10 29.22
CA TYR A 649 1.24 10.81 28.82
C TYR A 649 1.10 9.84 29.98
N ALA A 650 0.23 8.85 29.78
CA ALA A 650 0.08 7.69 30.64
C ALA A 650 0.14 6.41 29.80
N ILE A 651 0.44 5.29 30.46
CA ILE A 651 0.55 3.97 29.84
C ILE A 651 -0.30 2.98 30.63
N LEU A 652 -1.23 2.34 29.93
CA LEU A 652 -2.06 1.26 30.43
C LEU A 652 -1.56 -0.07 29.90
N LEU A 653 -0.87 -0.82 30.77
CA LEU A 653 -0.47 -2.19 30.49
C LEU A 653 -1.62 -3.12 30.90
N GLY A 654 -2.33 -3.64 29.91
CA GLY A 654 -3.44 -4.55 30.13
C GLY A 654 -3.13 -5.95 29.62
N MET A 655 -2.91 -6.88 30.54
CA MET A 655 -2.69 -8.29 30.20
C MET A 655 -3.95 -8.93 29.57
N PRO A 656 -3.89 -10.14 28.99
CA PRO A 656 -5.05 -10.80 28.39
C PRO A 656 -6.22 -10.94 29.36
N GLY A 657 -7.44 -10.65 28.91
CA GLY A 657 -8.65 -10.80 29.71
C GLY A 657 -8.87 -9.74 30.80
N THR A 658 -8.00 -8.74 30.95
CA THR A 658 -8.06 -7.76 32.05
C THR A 658 -9.10 -6.64 31.90
N GLY A 659 -9.91 -6.70 30.83
CA GLY A 659 -10.93 -5.67 30.57
C GLY A 659 -10.35 -4.35 30.04
N LYS A 660 -9.28 -4.40 29.22
CA LYS A 660 -8.68 -3.23 28.55
C LYS A 660 -9.74 -2.29 27.94
N SER A 661 -10.56 -2.80 27.02
CA SER A 661 -11.58 -1.98 26.34
C SER A 661 -12.61 -1.40 27.31
N THR A 662 -12.97 -2.14 28.36
CA THR A 662 -13.88 -1.63 29.41
C THR A 662 -13.22 -0.49 30.19
N THR A 663 -11.93 -0.60 30.49
CA THR A 663 -11.16 0.46 31.18
C THR A 663 -11.04 1.70 30.30
N ILE A 664 -10.75 1.53 29.00
CA ILE A 664 -10.69 2.63 28.03
C ILE A 664 -12.03 3.38 27.98
N VAL A 665 -13.15 2.66 27.93
CA VAL A 665 -14.50 3.27 27.93
C VAL A 665 -14.70 4.14 29.17
N GLN A 666 -14.30 3.68 30.36
CA GLN A 666 -14.42 4.49 31.58
C GLN A 666 -13.49 5.69 31.59
N ILE A 667 -12.28 5.57 31.03
CA ILE A 667 -11.36 6.70 30.85
C ILE A 667 -11.96 7.73 29.89
N ILE A 668 -12.54 7.29 28.77
CA ILE A 668 -13.23 8.17 27.80
C ILE A 668 -14.36 8.94 28.51
N LYS A 669 -15.23 8.25 29.25
CA LYS A 669 -16.31 8.88 30.03
C LYS A 669 -15.77 9.92 31.02
N ALA A 670 -14.70 9.59 31.74
CA ALA A 670 -14.08 10.47 32.72
C ALA A 670 -13.44 11.72 32.08
N LEU A 671 -12.82 11.58 30.90
CA LEU A 671 -12.20 12.69 30.18
C LEU A 671 -13.24 13.60 29.51
N VAL A 672 -14.24 13.02 28.85
CA VAL A 672 -15.32 13.77 28.19
C VAL A 672 -16.14 14.57 29.20
N SER A 673 -16.46 13.99 30.35
CA SER A 673 -17.16 14.71 31.45
C SER A 673 -16.33 15.86 32.04
N ASN A 674 -15.01 15.87 31.86
CA ASN A 674 -14.11 16.98 32.19
C ASN A 674 -13.88 17.96 31.02
N GLY A 675 -14.75 17.92 30.00
CA GLY A 675 -14.71 18.82 28.85
C GLY A 675 -13.55 18.57 27.89
N LYS A 676 -13.02 17.34 27.83
CA LYS A 676 -11.96 16.97 26.89
C LYS A 676 -12.56 16.33 25.64
N SER A 677 -12.02 16.70 24.48
CA SER A 677 -12.20 15.95 23.24
C SER A 677 -11.16 14.82 23.14
N ILE A 678 -11.51 13.76 22.40
CA ILE A 678 -10.70 12.54 22.31
C ILE A 678 -10.56 12.13 20.84
N LEU A 679 -9.32 11.95 20.41
CA LEU A 679 -8.98 11.20 19.21
C LEU A 679 -8.70 9.74 19.60
N LEU A 680 -9.61 8.84 19.26
CA LEU A 680 -9.46 7.40 19.46
C LEU A 680 -8.86 6.75 18.22
N ALA A 681 -7.62 6.28 18.31
CA ALA A 681 -6.91 5.63 17.22
C ALA A 681 -6.86 4.09 17.43
N ALA A 682 -7.14 3.36 16.34
CA ALA A 682 -7.14 1.89 16.10
C ALA A 682 -6.22 1.32 14.97
N TYR A 683 -5.41 0.26 15.03
CA TYR A 683 -4.71 -0.38 13.88
C TYR A 683 -5.72 -1.23 13.12
N THR A 684 -6.62 -1.89 13.86
CA THR A 684 -7.72 -2.67 13.28
C THR A 684 -9.06 -1.95 13.44
N HIS A 685 -9.94 -2.08 12.45
CA HIS A 685 -11.31 -1.57 12.53
C HIS A 685 -12.08 -2.18 13.71
N SER A 686 -11.91 -3.49 13.93
CA SER A 686 -12.59 -4.22 15.00
C SER A 686 -12.30 -3.68 16.39
N ALA A 687 -11.07 -3.24 16.66
CA ALA A 687 -10.72 -2.70 17.98
C ALA A 687 -11.38 -1.35 18.27
N VAL A 688 -11.38 -0.43 17.29
CA VAL A 688 -12.09 0.85 17.39
C VAL A 688 -13.58 0.60 17.61
N ASP A 689 -14.17 -0.23 16.75
CA ASP A 689 -15.60 -0.46 16.74
C ASP A 689 -16.06 -1.15 18.03
N ASN A 690 -15.23 -2.00 18.65
CA ASN A 690 -15.53 -2.62 19.94
C ASN A 690 -15.56 -1.64 21.11
N ILE A 691 -14.75 -0.58 21.07
CA ILE A 691 -14.76 0.49 22.08
C ILE A 691 -16.01 1.35 21.86
N LEU A 692 -16.26 1.78 20.63
CA LEU A 692 -17.44 2.59 20.28
C LEU A 692 -18.75 1.85 20.57
N PHE A 693 -18.81 0.55 20.31
CA PHE A 693 -19.99 -0.27 20.60
C PHE A 693 -20.38 -0.22 22.08
N LYS A 694 -19.38 -0.17 22.98
CA LYS A 694 -19.60 -0.05 24.43
C LYS A 694 -19.99 1.37 24.86
N LEU A 695 -19.79 2.38 24.01
CA LEU A 695 -20.17 3.77 24.24
C LEU A 695 -21.56 4.12 23.68
N LEU A 696 -22.20 3.23 22.89
CA LEU A 696 -23.49 3.50 22.24
C LEU A 696 -24.63 3.88 23.19
N ASN A 697 -24.59 3.39 24.43
CA ASN A 697 -25.61 3.65 25.45
C ASN A 697 -25.28 4.86 26.32
N GLU A 698 -24.21 5.58 26.02
CA GLU A 698 -23.74 6.74 26.77
C GLU A 698 -24.11 8.03 26.01
N GLU A 699 -24.38 9.12 26.73
CA GLU A 699 -24.67 10.44 26.15
C GLU A 699 -23.37 11.13 25.68
N ILE A 700 -22.63 10.50 24.76
CA ILE A 700 -21.37 11.00 24.20
C ILE A 700 -21.54 11.15 22.69
N ASP A 701 -21.26 12.35 22.16
CA ASP A 701 -21.31 12.58 20.73
C ASP A 701 -20.01 12.07 20.06
N MET A 702 -20.17 11.13 19.13
CA MET A 702 -19.09 10.36 18.53
C MET A 702 -19.13 10.41 17.01
N LEU A 703 -17.94 10.36 16.39
CA LEU A 703 -17.75 10.25 14.94
C LEU A 703 -16.76 9.14 14.62
N ARG A 704 -17.10 8.28 13.64
CA ARG A 704 -16.24 7.22 13.11
C ARG A 704 -15.75 7.61 11.71
N LEU A 705 -14.43 7.57 11.50
CA LEU A 705 -13.80 7.78 10.20
C LEU A 705 -13.41 6.45 9.54
N GLY A 706 -13.80 6.21 8.29
CA GLY A 706 -13.38 5.02 7.54
C GLY A 706 -14.44 4.51 6.57
N SER A 707 -14.14 3.41 5.88
CA SER A 707 -15.05 2.81 4.90
C SER A 707 -16.14 1.97 5.57
N LYS A 708 -17.38 2.13 5.09
CA LYS A 708 -18.56 1.34 5.48
C LYS A 708 -18.33 -0.17 5.41
N ALA A 709 -17.54 -0.65 4.44
CA ALA A 709 -17.30 -2.08 4.23
C ALA A 709 -16.49 -2.74 5.38
N LYS A 710 -15.72 -1.95 6.14
CA LYS A 710 -14.80 -2.45 7.18
C LYS A 710 -15.32 -2.23 8.60
N VAL A 711 -16.48 -1.59 8.74
CA VAL A 711 -17.01 -1.11 10.03
C VAL A 711 -18.19 -1.95 10.47
N ARG A 712 -18.29 -2.23 11.77
CA ARG A 712 -19.42 -2.97 12.37
C ARG A 712 -20.76 -2.31 12.06
N SER A 713 -21.79 -3.11 11.78
CA SER A 713 -23.11 -2.61 11.36
C SER A 713 -23.76 -1.66 12.37
N GLU A 714 -23.55 -1.89 13.67
CA GLU A 714 -24.10 -1.03 14.72
C GLU A 714 -23.39 0.33 14.83
N ILE A 715 -22.17 0.45 14.28
CA ILE A 715 -21.36 1.68 14.28
C ILE A 715 -21.52 2.47 12.97
N VAL A 716 -22.05 1.86 11.91
CA VAL A 716 -22.32 2.52 10.62
C VAL A 716 -23.07 3.85 10.75
N PRO A 717 -24.07 4.02 11.63
CA PRO A 717 -24.75 5.32 11.81
C PRO A 717 -23.84 6.47 12.26
N TYR A 718 -22.69 6.16 12.86
CA TYR A 718 -21.71 7.13 13.35
C TYR A 718 -20.62 7.42 12.31
N LEU A 719 -20.69 6.82 11.12
CA LEU A 719 -19.73 7.11 10.05
C LEU A 719 -19.91 8.52 9.52
N LEU A 720 -18.79 9.15 9.16
CA LEU A 720 -18.81 10.42 8.44
C LEU A 720 -19.55 10.23 7.10
N ASN A 721 -20.72 10.87 6.99
CA ASN A 721 -21.43 11.02 5.73
C ASN A 721 -21.35 12.49 5.33
N ILE A 722 -20.49 12.82 4.37
CA ILE A 722 -20.29 14.22 4.01
C ILE A 722 -21.44 14.79 3.16
N ASN A 723 -22.15 13.93 2.44
CA ASN A 723 -23.22 14.32 1.51
C ASN A 723 -24.46 14.90 2.20
N GLN A 724 -24.50 14.90 3.54
CA GLN A 724 -25.59 15.48 4.32
C GLN A 724 -25.41 16.97 4.64
N TYR A 725 -24.24 17.55 4.34
CA TYR A 725 -23.95 18.96 4.59
C TYR A 725 -24.06 19.75 3.29
N ASP A 726 -24.61 20.95 3.38
CA ASP A 726 -24.78 21.82 2.21
C ASP A 726 -23.67 22.88 2.08
N ASN A 727 -22.90 23.13 3.14
CA ASN A 727 -21.82 24.13 3.16
C ASN A 727 -20.70 23.77 4.16
N VAL A 728 -19.56 24.45 4.02
CA VAL A 728 -18.35 24.21 4.82
C VAL A 728 -18.56 24.57 6.29
N ASP A 729 -19.34 25.60 6.61
CA ASP A 729 -19.58 26.04 7.98
C ASP A 729 -20.43 25.03 8.78
N MET A 730 -21.46 24.45 8.15
CA MET A 730 -22.24 23.37 8.74
C MET A 730 -21.36 22.14 8.99
N PHE A 731 -20.49 21.80 8.03
CA PHE A 731 -19.55 20.69 8.20
C PHE A 731 -18.55 20.95 9.32
N ARG A 732 -17.96 22.14 9.39
CA ARG A 732 -17.04 22.58 10.46
C ARG A 732 -17.72 22.48 11.82
N THR A 733 -18.92 23.07 11.95
CA THR A 733 -19.72 23.01 13.19
C THR A 733 -20.00 21.57 13.60
N PHE A 734 -20.32 20.69 12.65
CA PHE A 734 -20.52 19.28 12.94
C PHE A 734 -19.26 18.60 13.47
N ILE A 735 -18.11 18.77 12.80
CA ILE A 735 -16.85 18.15 13.24
C ILE A 735 -16.44 18.67 14.62
N GLU A 736 -16.50 19.98 14.83
CA GLU A 736 -16.15 20.64 16.10
C GLU A 736 -17.11 20.30 17.24
N SER A 737 -18.35 19.90 16.94
CA SER A 737 -19.30 19.43 17.97
C SER A 737 -18.94 18.08 18.57
N LYS A 738 -18.09 17.28 17.91
CA LYS A 738 -17.79 15.90 18.32
C LYS A 738 -16.82 15.84 19.49
N GLN A 739 -17.23 15.11 20.52
CA GLN A 739 -16.40 14.87 21.70
C GLN A 739 -15.41 13.73 21.46
N VAL A 740 -15.80 12.71 20.69
CA VAL A 740 -14.93 11.57 20.35
C VAL A 740 -14.88 11.38 18.84
N ILE A 741 -13.70 11.50 18.25
CA ILE A 741 -13.44 11.15 16.86
C ILE A 741 -12.60 9.89 16.84
N ALA A 742 -13.07 8.88 16.12
CA ALA A 742 -12.50 7.55 16.15
C ALA A 742 -12.07 7.09 14.75
N THR A 743 -10.81 6.73 14.60
CA THR A 743 -10.23 6.38 13.30
C THR A 743 -9.32 5.16 13.40
N THR A 744 -9.13 4.49 12.26
CA THR A 744 -8.09 3.46 12.15
C THR A 744 -6.77 4.09 11.77
N CYS A 745 -5.89 4.29 12.76
CA CYS A 745 -4.49 4.62 12.54
C CYS A 745 -3.50 4.00 13.54
N LEU A 746 -3.90 3.43 14.71
CA LEU A 746 -3.03 2.77 15.71
C LEU A 746 -3.75 1.80 16.68
N ASP A 747 -3.40 0.52 16.87
CA ASP A 747 -4.00 -0.33 17.92
C ASP A 747 -2.96 -1.30 18.41
N GLU A 748 -3.08 -1.61 19.70
CA GLU A 748 -2.05 -2.16 20.54
C GLU A 748 -0.79 -1.36 20.26
N ALA A 749 -0.53 -0.32 21.05
CA ALA A 749 0.64 0.53 20.86
C ALA A 749 1.97 -0.27 20.80
N THR A 750 1.92 -1.57 21.12
CA THR A 750 2.93 -2.61 20.96
C THR A 750 3.07 -3.24 19.56
N GLN A 751 2.05 -3.22 18.71
CA GLN A 751 2.03 -3.78 17.34
C GLN A 751 2.33 -2.76 16.24
N VAL A 752 2.52 -1.50 16.60
CA VAL A 752 2.85 -0.42 15.67
C VAL A 752 4.29 0.02 15.88
N THR A 753 5.01 0.25 14.78
CA THR A 753 6.35 0.83 14.86
C THR A 753 6.24 2.26 15.41
N LEU A 754 7.30 2.73 16.08
CA LEU A 754 7.32 4.06 16.69
C LEU A 754 6.88 5.17 15.72
N PRO A 755 7.36 5.23 14.45
CA PRO A 755 6.97 6.30 13.54
C PRO A 755 5.50 6.29 13.15
N ILE A 756 4.87 5.11 13.05
CA ILE A 756 3.42 5.03 12.81
C ILE A 756 2.68 5.64 14.01
N CYS A 757 3.12 5.31 15.23
CA CYS A 757 2.55 5.82 16.48
C CYS A 757 2.56 7.35 16.58
N VAL A 758 3.55 8.03 16.01
CA VAL A 758 3.61 9.51 16.00
C VAL A 758 2.44 10.14 15.23
N GLY A 759 1.90 9.46 14.22
CA GLY A 759 0.89 9.97 13.29
C GLY A 759 -0.29 10.66 13.97
N PRO A 760 -1.10 9.98 14.81
CA PRO A 760 -2.18 10.62 15.54
C PRO A 760 -1.73 11.41 16.77
N LEU A 761 -0.57 11.09 17.36
CA LEU A 761 -0.09 11.77 18.55
C LEU A 761 0.17 13.26 18.31
N ARG A 762 0.53 13.67 17.09
CA ARG A 762 0.72 15.08 16.71
C ARG A 762 -0.53 15.94 16.84
N PHE A 763 -1.72 15.33 16.87
CA PHE A 763 -3.00 16.04 16.94
C PHE A 763 -3.56 16.10 18.38
N ALA A 764 -2.75 15.76 19.39
CA ALA A 764 -3.18 15.72 20.77
C ALA A 764 -2.15 16.37 21.71
N ASP A 765 -2.64 17.14 22.70
CA ASP A 765 -1.79 17.75 23.73
C ASP A 765 -1.16 16.74 24.69
N ARG A 766 -1.84 15.59 24.88
CA ARG A 766 -1.51 14.50 25.80
C ARG A 766 -1.97 13.18 25.22
N PHE A 767 -1.35 12.07 25.62
CA PHE A 767 -1.72 10.76 25.07
C PHE A 767 -1.74 9.63 26.09
N LEU A 768 -2.60 8.63 25.83
CA LEU A 768 -2.68 7.38 26.59
C LEU A 768 -2.32 6.23 25.65
N LEU A 769 -1.24 5.51 25.95
CA LEU A 769 -0.90 4.29 25.22
C LEU A 769 -1.47 3.07 25.95
N VAL A 770 -2.17 2.22 25.23
CA VAL A 770 -2.74 0.98 25.77
C VAL A 770 -2.18 -0.21 25.00
N GLY A 771 -1.75 -1.24 25.72
CA GLY A 771 -1.12 -2.40 25.10
C GLY A 771 -0.63 -3.44 26.10
N ASP A 772 0.14 -4.39 25.57
CA ASP A 772 0.78 -5.47 26.30
C ASP A 772 2.07 -5.89 25.58
N ASP A 773 3.23 -5.54 26.15
CA ASP A 773 4.54 -5.75 25.54
C ASP A 773 4.98 -7.24 25.52
N PHE A 774 4.19 -8.10 26.16
CA PHE A 774 4.33 -9.55 26.13
C PHE A 774 3.45 -10.24 25.05
N GLN A 775 2.61 -9.49 24.33
CA GLN A 775 1.90 -9.96 23.13
C GLN A 775 2.65 -9.57 21.85
N LEU A 776 2.02 -9.64 20.67
CA LEU A 776 2.73 -9.49 19.39
C LEU A 776 3.38 -8.11 19.25
N PRO A 777 4.64 -8.04 18.77
CA PRO A 777 5.32 -6.80 18.45
C PRO A 777 4.88 -6.29 17.07
N PRO A 778 5.41 -5.16 16.56
CA PRO A 778 5.15 -4.74 15.20
C PRO A 778 5.67 -5.77 14.20
N LEU A 779 4.90 -6.00 13.14
CA LEU A 779 5.31 -6.89 12.05
C LEU A 779 6.37 -6.18 11.22
N VAL A 780 7.58 -6.74 11.23
CA VAL A 780 8.74 -6.30 10.43
C VAL A 780 9.25 -7.55 9.71
N ARG A 781 9.47 -7.46 8.41
CA ARG A 781 9.92 -8.59 7.59
C ARG A 781 11.44 -8.72 7.62
N ASN A 782 12.14 -7.59 7.55
CA ASN A 782 13.58 -7.55 7.49
C ASN A 782 14.22 -7.91 8.85
N HIS A 783 14.97 -9.00 8.90
CA HIS A 783 15.61 -9.48 10.13
C HIS A 783 16.64 -8.51 10.71
N GLU A 784 17.44 -7.85 9.86
CA GLU A 784 18.44 -6.87 10.30
C GLU A 784 17.77 -5.64 10.95
N ALA A 785 16.64 -5.18 10.38
CA ALA A 785 15.85 -4.10 10.95
C ALA A 785 15.28 -4.48 12.32
N ILE A 786 14.85 -5.73 12.52
CA ILE A 786 14.40 -6.23 13.83
C ILE A 786 15.54 -6.15 14.86
N GLU A 787 16.73 -6.65 14.51
CA GLU A 787 17.89 -6.66 15.41
C GLU A 787 18.32 -5.25 15.83
N LYS A 788 18.30 -4.30 14.89
CA LYS A 788 18.59 -2.88 15.14
C LYS A 788 17.46 -2.13 15.87
N GLY A 789 16.31 -2.78 16.06
CA GLY A 789 15.25 -2.36 16.99
C GLY A 789 13.97 -1.83 16.36
N MET A 790 13.73 -2.02 15.05
CA MET A 790 12.48 -1.62 14.39
C MET A 790 11.25 -2.31 15.00
N GLY A 791 11.42 -3.55 15.47
CA GLY A 791 10.39 -4.31 16.19
C GLY A 791 10.12 -3.84 17.63
N LYS A 792 10.78 -2.78 18.12
CA LYS A 792 10.49 -2.17 19.42
C LYS A 792 9.50 -1.02 19.25
N SER A 793 8.30 -1.22 19.76
CA SER A 793 7.24 -0.21 19.72
C SER A 793 7.52 1.01 20.63
N LEU A 794 6.79 2.11 20.41
CA LEU A 794 6.84 3.27 21.31
C LEU A 794 6.37 2.89 22.73
N PHE A 795 5.34 2.04 22.84
CA PHE A 795 4.83 1.55 24.13
C PHE A 795 5.92 0.85 24.93
N THR A 796 6.63 -0.10 24.31
CA THR A 796 7.69 -0.87 24.96
C THR A 796 8.84 0.03 25.40
N ASN A 797 9.20 1.01 24.56
CA ASN A 797 10.28 1.95 24.87
C ASN A 797 9.94 2.83 26.10
N LEU A 798 8.77 3.48 26.10
CA LEU A 798 8.37 4.37 27.19
C LEU A 798 8.05 3.60 28.49
N THR A 799 7.52 2.39 28.39
CA THR A 799 7.24 1.53 29.57
C THR A 799 8.51 1.20 30.33
N GLY A 800 9.60 0.84 29.63
CA GLY A 800 10.88 0.55 30.24
C GLY A 800 11.56 1.80 30.84
N LYS A 801 11.40 2.94 30.18
CA LYS A 801 12.09 4.19 30.55
C LYS A 801 11.40 4.96 31.68
N HIS A 802 10.07 4.96 31.72
CA HIS A 802 9.28 5.76 32.66
C HIS A 802 8.23 4.92 33.42
N PRO A 803 8.64 4.05 34.35
CA PRO A 803 7.72 3.17 35.09
C PRO A 803 6.63 3.88 35.89
N ARG A 804 6.86 5.15 36.28
CA ARG A 804 5.87 5.98 37.00
C ARG A 804 4.65 6.33 36.16
N ALA A 805 4.78 6.31 34.84
CA ALA A 805 3.68 6.55 33.91
C ALA A 805 2.88 5.29 33.59
N VAL A 806 3.25 4.14 34.15
CA VAL A 806 2.67 2.84 33.82
C VAL A 806 1.75 2.36 34.94
N THR A 807 0.50 2.07 34.58
CA THR A 807 -0.42 1.30 35.43
C THR A 807 -0.64 -0.09 34.83
N ARG A 808 -0.81 -1.10 35.68
CA ARG A 808 -0.96 -2.50 35.27
C ARG A 808 -2.32 -3.01 35.70
N LEU A 809 -3.07 -3.59 34.75
CA LEU A 809 -4.29 -4.34 35.06
C LEU A 809 -3.92 -5.80 35.32
N ARG A 810 -4.11 -6.28 36.56
CA ARG A 810 -3.72 -7.65 36.94
C ARG A 810 -4.88 -8.63 36.93
N TYR A 811 -6.08 -8.19 37.31
CA TYR A 811 -7.27 -9.05 37.37
C TYR A 811 -7.79 -9.37 35.97
N GLN A 812 -7.79 -10.64 35.58
CA GLN A 812 -8.31 -11.14 34.30
C GLN A 812 -9.65 -11.86 34.48
N TYR A 813 -10.55 -11.70 33.52
CA TYR A 813 -11.94 -12.18 33.54
C TYR A 813 -12.26 -13.07 32.34
N ARG A 814 -11.25 -13.73 31.75
CA ARG A 814 -11.39 -14.54 30.53
C ARG A 814 -11.10 -16.02 30.79
N MET A 815 -9.90 -16.31 31.27
CA MET A 815 -9.33 -17.65 31.32
C MET A 815 -9.66 -18.31 32.65
N HIS A 816 -9.98 -19.61 32.61
CA HIS A 816 -9.90 -20.47 33.78
C HIS A 816 -8.50 -20.38 34.42
N GLU A 817 -8.41 -20.53 35.74
CA GLU A 817 -7.18 -20.40 36.52
C GLU A 817 -6.03 -21.27 35.99
N ASP A 818 -6.28 -22.55 35.69
CA ASP A 818 -5.28 -23.45 35.08
C ASP A 818 -4.76 -22.97 33.72
N ILE A 819 -5.62 -22.41 32.87
CA ILE A 819 -5.21 -21.84 31.57
C ILE A 819 -4.38 -20.58 31.79
N MET A 820 -4.83 -19.71 32.70
CA MET A 820 -4.14 -18.49 33.10
C MET A 820 -2.72 -18.80 33.59
N ASN A 821 -2.57 -19.83 34.44
CA ASN A 821 -1.31 -20.20 35.07
C ASN A 821 -0.21 -20.58 34.08
N LEU A 822 -0.56 -21.17 32.93
CA LEU A 822 0.42 -21.45 31.86
C LEU A 822 1.14 -20.18 31.40
N SER A 823 0.39 -19.11 31.13
CA SER A 823 0.97 -17.85 30.68
C SER A 823 1.54 -17.05 31.84
N ASN A 824 0.88 -17.10 33.01
CA ASN A 824 1.25 -16.32 34.18
C ASN A 824 2.62 -16.73 34.76
N CYS A 825 2.88 -18.04 34.87
CA CYS A 825 4.15 -18.57 35.35
C CYS A 825 5.32 -18.25 34.41
N LEU A 826 5.08 -18.26 33.10
CA LEU A 826 6.15 -18.25 32.11
C LEU A 826 6.48 -16.87 31.56
N ILE A 827 5.51 -15.96 31.58
CA ILE A 827 5.57 -14.70 30.85
C ILE A 827 5.31 -13.50 31.76
N TYR A 828 4.33 -13.62 32.66
CA TYR A 828 3.89 -12.49 33.49
C TYR A 828 4.40 -12.54 34.94
N ASP A 829 5.37 -13.40 35.28
CA ASP A 829 5.95 -13.55 36.63
C ASP A 829 4.90 -13.65 37.75
N TYR A 830 3.82 -14.40 37.55
CA TYR A 830 2.71 -14.53 38.51
C TYR A 830 1.98 -13.22 38.85
N LYS A 831 2.12 -12.18 38.04
CA LYS A 831 1.47 -10.87 38.27
C LYS A 831 0.00 -10.86 37.88
N MET A 832 -0.47 -11.80 37.07
CA MET A 832 -1.88 -11.92 36.68
C MET A 832 -2.70 -12.58 37.80
N LEU A 833 -3.90 -12.07 38.04
CA LEU A 833 -4.82 -12.54 39.09
C LEU A 833 -6.13 -12.98 38.47
N CYS A 834 -6.72 -14.08 38.95
CA CYS A 834 -8.02 -14.53 38.47
C CYS A 834 -9.15 -13.67 39.08
N GLY A 835 -9.92 -13.01 38.23
CA GLY A 835 -11.13 -12.27 38.59
C GLY A 835 -12.43 -13.05 38.35
N LEU A 836 -12.34 -14.27 37.82
CA LEU A 836 -13.51 -15.14 37.60
C LEU A 836 -13.96 -15.82 38.90
N PRO A 837 -15.25 -16.19 39.03
CA PRO A 837 -15.71 -17.03 40.12
C PRO A 837 -15.07 -18.42 40.07
N THR A 838 -14.69 -18.99 41.23
CA THR A 838 -14.08 -20.33 41.37
C THR A 838 -15.10 -21.48 41.25
N GLY A 839 -16.22 -21.27 40.55
CA GLY A 839 -17.34 -22.21 40.47
C GLY A 839 -17.39 -23.02 39.18
N PRO A 840 -18.36 -23.94 39.03
CA PRO A 840 -18.52 -24.80 37.84
C PRO A 840 -18.74 -24.01 36.53
N GLU A 841 -19.09 -22.73 36.62
CA GLU A 841 -19.27 -21.82 35.47
C GLU A 841 -17.98 -21.55 34.69
N SER A 842 -16.80 -21.72 35.30
CA SER A 842 -15.51 -21.50 34.63
C SER A 842 -15.10 -22.68 33.73
N PHE A 843 -15.68 -23.86 33.95
CA PHE A 843 -15.39 -25.08 33.20
C PHE A 843 -16.23 -25.19 31.92
N LEU A 844 -15.74 -25.97 30.95
CA LEU A 844 -16.47 -26.19 29.70
C LEU A 844 -17.76 -27.00 29.95
N LYS A 845 -18.90 -26.45 29.56
CA LYS A 845 -20.17 -27.18 29.56
C LYS A 845 -20.32 -27.97 28.25
N ILE A 846 -20.38 -29.30 28.35
CA ILE A 846 -20.71 -30.20 27.24
C ILE A 846 -22.07 -30.83 27.57
N PRO A 847 -23.20 -30.32 27.01
CA PRO A 847 -24.55 -30.78 27.38
C PRO A 847 -24.78 -32.29 27.26
N GLY A 848 -24.19 -32.92 26.24
CA GLY A 848 -24.30 -34.35 25.99
C GLY A 848 -23.36 -35.22 26.84
N TRP A 849 -22.51 -34.62 27.69
CA TRP A 849 -21.51 -35.36 28.45
C TRP A 849 -22.14 -36.23 29.53
N ASN A 850 -21.97 -37.55 29.37
CA ASN A 850 -22.35 -38.57 30.32
C ASN A 850 -21.40 -39.78 30.20
N ASN A 851 -21.49 -40.75 31.11
CA ASN A 851 -20.58 -41.91 31.14
C ASN A 851 -20.62 -42.76 29.85
N ASN A 852 -21.69 -42.69 29.07
CA ASN A 852 -21.86 -43.41 27.81
C ASN A 852 -21.67 -42.51 26.58
N PHE A 853 -21.36 -41.21 26.74
CA PHE A 853 -21.26 -40.27 25.62
C PHE A 853 -20.24 -40.70 24.58
N LEU A 854 -19.16 -41.36 24.99
CA LEU A 854 -18.11 -41.80 24.09
C LEU A 854 -18.39 -43.16 23.42
N SER A 855 -19.34 -43.95 23.96
CA SER A 855 -19.63 -45.27 23.40
C SER A 855 -20.19 -45.19 21.98
N GLN A 856 -20.85 -44.08 21.63
CA GLN A 856 -21.35 -43.82 20.28
C GLN A 856 -20.23 -43.62 19.24
N PHE A 857 -18.99 -43.37 19.69
CA PHE A 857 -17.83 -43.18 18.81
C PHE A 857 -16.95 -44.44 18.67
N HIS A 858 -17.33 -45.53 19.34
CA HIS A 858 -16.63 -46.81 19.29
C HIS A 858 -17.36 -47.79 18.35
N LYS A 859 -16.63 -48.65 17.62
CA LYS A 859 -17.28 -49.72 16.83
C LYS A 859 -17.90 -50.76 17.77
N GLU A 860 -18.99 -51.41 17.35
CA GLU A 860 -19.43 -52.65 18.01
C GLU A 860 -18.28 -53.67 18.02
N ASN A 861 -17.98 -54.26 19.18
CA ASN A 861 -16.81 -55.12 19.45
C ASN A 861 -15.43 -54.43 19.48
N ASP A 862 -15.38 -53.11 19.55
CA ASP A 862 -14.13 -52.38 19.74
C ASP A 862 -13.64 -52.42 21.20
N ASN A 863 -12.80 -53.41 21.53
CA ASN A 863 -12.16 -53.52 22.84
C ASN A 863 -11.04 -52.48 23.09
N ARG A 864 -10.75 -51.57 22.14
CA ARG A 864 -9.55 -50.71 22.16
C ARG A 864 -9.66 -49.48 23.08
N CYS A 865 -10.88 -49.12 23.52
CA CYS A 865 -11.17 -47.98 24.42
C CYS A 865 -11.82 -48.40 25.76
N LYS A 866 -11.68 -49.67 26.19
CA LYS A 866 -12.37 -50.21 27.38
C LYS A 866 -11.79 -49.77 28.74
N GLU A 867 -10.53 -49.35 28.80
CA GLU A 867 -9.86 -48.97 30.06
C GLU A 867 -9.45 -47.49 30.09
N GLU A 868 -8.90 -46.93 29.01
CA GLU A 868 -8.51 -45.51 28.92
C GLU A 868 -8.71 -44.97 27.49
N CYS A 869 -9.77 -44.17 27.28
CA CYS A 869 -10.03 -43.50 26.00
C CYS A 869 -9.35 -42.12 25.98
N TRP A 870 -8.57 -41.82 24.93
CA TRP A 870 -7.91 -40.52 24.81
C TRP A 870 -8.90 -39.36 24.68
N LEU A 871 -10.02 -39.55 23.97
CA LEU A 871 -11.10 -38.55 23.87
C LEU A 871 -11.74 -38.29 25.24
N GLN A 872 -11.83 -39.29 26.11
CA GLN A 872 -12.32 -39.08 27.47
C GLN A 872 -11.43 -38.11 28.24
N THR A 873 -10.12 -38.28 28.14
CA THR A 873 -9.16 -37.38 28.79
C THR A 873 -9.20 -35.97 28.22
N VAL A 874 -9.30 -35.84 26.90
CA VAL A 874 -9.30 -34.54 26.21
C VAL A 874 -10.60 -33.77 26.46
N LEU A 875 -11.74 -34.45 26.42
CA LEU A 875 -13.06 -33.84 26.55
C LEU A 875 -13.49 -33.62 27.99
N ASP A 876 -12.82 -34.26 28.97
CA ASP A 876 -13.10 -34.10 30.41
C ASP A 876 -13.24 -32.60 30.79
N PRO A 877 -14.44 -32.11 31.12
CA PRO A 877 -14.67 -30.73 31.49
C PRO A 877 -13.76 -30.23 32.61
N TRP A 878 -13.38 -31.11 33.55
CA TRP A 878 -12.56 -30.80 34.72
C TRP A 878 -11.07 -30.71 34.43
N LYS A 879 -10.65 -30.91 33.17
CA LYS A 879 -9.30 -30.65 32.68
C LYS A 879 -9.31 -29.45 31.73
N PRO A 880 -9.20 -28.21 32.23
CA PRO A 880 -9.22 -27.01 31.39
C PRO A 880 -8.06 -26.96 30.39
N VAL A 881 -6.93 -27.58 30.72
CA VAL A 881 -5.76 -27.68 29.85
C VAL A 881 -5.48 -29.14 29.57
N VAL A 882 -5.31 -29.50 28.29
CA VAL A 882 -4.84 -30.84 27.87
C VAL A 882 -3.84 -30.71 26.73
N MET A 883 -2.72 -31.43 26.81
CA MET A 883 -1.83 -31.64 25.67
C MET A 883 -1.96 -33.07 25.16
N VAL A 884 -2.17 -33.22 23.86
CA VAL A 884 -2.21 -34.50 23.14
C VAL A 884 -0.87 -34.72 22.47
N ASP A 885 -0.09 -35.65 23.03
CA ASP A 885 1.23 -36.03 22.53
C ASP A 885 1.13 -37.04 21.40
N THR A 886 1.62 -36.63 20.22
CA THR A 886 1.57 -37.44 18.99
C THR A 886 2.84 -38.24 18.73
N ASP A 887 3.82 -38.28 19.64
CA ASP A 887 5.13 -38.92 19.42
C ASP A 887 5.03 -40.41 19.08
N ASN A 888 4.07 -41.13 19.67
CA ASN A 888 3.87 -42.56 19.42
C ASN A 888 3.09 -42.84 18.11
N LEU A 889 2.73 -41.81 17.36
CA LEU A 889 2.08 -41.93 16.06
C LEU A 889 3.07 -41.57 14.96
N GLU A 890 2.86 -42.12 13.76
CA GLU A 890 3.52 -41.64 12.54
C GLU A 890 2.90 -40.31 12.06
N ALA A 891 2.82 -39.33 12.97
CA ALA A 891 2.26 -38.00 12.74
C ALA A 891 3.34 -37.03 12.26
N ARG A 892 4.11 -37.39 11.22
CA ARG A 892 5.18 -36.54 10.70
C ARG A 892 4.63 -35.38 9.87
N GLU A 893 5.31 -34.24 9.95
CA GLU A 893 5.01 -33.09 9.09
C GLU A 893 5.36 -33.38 7.62
N SER A 894 4.59 -32.81 6.70
CA SER A 894 4.91 -32.85 5.26
C SER A 894 6.04 -31.86 4.97
N ARG A 895 7.19 -32.35 4.47
CA ARG A 895 8.31 -31.50 4.03
C ARG A 895 7.84 -30.55 2.92
N GLY A 896 8.21 -29.27 3.01
CA GLY A 896 7.82 -28.21 2.06
C GLY A 896 6.51 -27.49 2.40
N LEU A 897 5.45 -28.23 2.74
CA LEU A 897 4.13 -27.65 2.99
C LEU A 897 3.87 -27.26 4.46
N ASN A 898 4.70 -27.70 5.42
CA ASN A 898 4.46 -27.43 6.86
C ASN A 898 3.00 -27.74 7.29
N GLN A 899 2.53 -28.96 7.01
CA GLN A 899 1.21 -29.46 7.41
C GLN A 899 1.32 -30.86 8.01
N ASN A 900 0.35 -31.26 8.84
CA ASN A 900 0.31 -32.55 9.52
C ASN A 900 -1.08 -33.19 9.42
N ASN A 901 -1.20 -34.22 8.57
CA ASN A 901 -2.46 -34.91 8.27
C ASN A 901 -3.01 -35.71 9.45
N VAL A 902 -2.13 -36.34 10.22
CA VAL A 902 -2.54 -37.15 11.37
C VAL A 902 -3.07 -36.23 12.47
N GLU A 903 -2.33 -35.15 12.77
CA GLU A 903 -2.75 -34.13 13.72
C GLU A 903 -4.09 -33.49 13.33
N ALA A 904 -4.25 -33.12 12.05
CA ALA A 904 -5.50 -32.56 11.55
C ALA A 904 -6.70 -33.51 11.70
N SER A 905 -6.47 -34.81 11.56
CA SER A 905 -7.54 -35.81 11.69
C SER A 905 -7.85 -36.16 13.16
N LEU A 906 -6.92 -35.96 14.09
CA LEU A 906 -7.17 -36.03 15.53
C LEU A 906 -7.97 -34.81 16.01
N ILE A 907 -7.61 -33.63 15.50
CA ILE A 907 -8.34 -32.37 15.76
C ILE A 907 -9.78 -32.48 15.24
N GLU A 908 -9.95 -32.99 14.01
CA GLU A 908 -11.27 -33.28 13.44
C GLU A 908 -12.10 -34.15 14.38
N GLN A 909 -11.49 -35.19 14.94
CA GLN A 909 -12.19 -36.09 15.85
C GLN A 909 -12.63 -35.40 17.15
N CYS A 910 -11.69 -34.70 17.77
CA CYS A 910 -11.93 -33.99 19.02
C CYS A 910 -13.04 -32.92 18.86
N VAL A 911 -12.96 -32.11 17.81
CA VAL A 911 -13.91 -31.02 17.57
C VAL A 911 -15.29 -31.56 17.22
N LYS A 912 -15.40 -32.54 16.33
CA LYS A 912 -16.71 -33.13 16.01
C LYS A 912 -17.36 -33.79 17.22
N ALA A 913 -16.58 -34.45 18.08
CA ALA A 913 -17.09 -34.99 19.33
C ALA A 913 -17.64 -33.87 20.24
N MET A 914 -16.97 -32.72 20.37
CA MET A 914 -17.50 -31.57 21.12
C MET A 914 -18.81 -31.04 20.52
N LEU A 915 -18.89 -30.94 19.19
CA LEU A 915 -20.09 -30.48 18.48
C LEU A 915 -21.27 -31.43 18.70
N ILE A 916 -21.05 -32.74 18.60
CA ILE A 916 -22.06 -33.78 18.90
C ILE A 916 -22.47 -33.74 20.38
N GLY A 917 -21.52 -33.42 21.27
CA GLY A 917 -21.77 -33.16 22.68
C GLY A 917 -22.56 -31.89 22.96
N GLY A 918 -22.93 -31.11 21.94
CA GLY A 918 -23.75 -29.91 22.06
C GLY A 918 -22.97 -28.62 22.31
N VAL A 919 -21.65 -28.62 22.13
CA VAL A 919 -20.86 -27.37 22.16
C VAL A 919 -21.16 -26.55 20.91
N PRO A 920 -21.54 -25.26 21.02
CA PRO A 920 -21.81 -24.43 19.84
C PRO A 920 -20.58 -24.27 18.95
N GLN A 921 -20.76 -24.30 17.63
CA GLN A 921 -19.66 -24.07 16.67
C GLN A 921 -18.97 -22.71 16.91
N THR A 922 -19.73 -21.69 17.28
CA THR A 922 -19.24 -20.33 17.56
C THR A 922 -18.31 -20.25 18.77
N ASP A 923 -18.39 -21.23 19.67
CA ASP A 923 -17.62 -21.31 20.91
C ASP A 923 -16.27 -22.02 20.73
N ILE A 924 -15.97 -22.53 19.52
CA ILE A 924 -14.77 -23.29 19.18
C ILE A 924 -13.89 -22.49 18.20
N GLY A 925 -12.59 -22.38 18.52
CA GLY A 925 -11.57 -21.86 17.63
C GLY A 925 -10.41 -22.84 17.45
N ILE A 926 -9.84 -22.89 16.25
CA ILE A 926 -8.67 -23.70 15.92
C ILE A 926 -7.54 -22.76 15.46
N ILE A 927 -6.40 -22.82 16.13
CA ILE A 927 -5.25 -21.96 15.90
C ILE A 927 -4.07 -22.82 15.43
N THR A 928 -3.39 -22.40 14.36
CA THR A 928 -2.16 -23.04 13.91
C THR A 928 -1.20 -22.02 13.29
N PRO A 929 0.13 -22.16 13.47
CA PRO A 929 1.09 -21.20 12.91
C PRO A 929 1.27 -21.30 11.39
N PHE A 930 0.84 -22.40 10.76
CA PHE A 930 1.13 -22.67 9.35
C PHE A 930 -0.12 -22.58 8.45
N ARG A 931 -0.04 -21.79 7.38
CA ARG A 931 -1.17 -21.55 6.45
C ARG A 931 -1.67 -22.82 5.75
N HIS A 932 -0.78 -23.74 5.36
CA HIS A 932 -1.20 -25.00 4.75
C HIS A 932 -1.95 -25.91 5.74
N GLN A 933 -1.63 -25.86 7.04
CA GLN A 933 -2.41 -26.56 8.05
C GLN A 933 -3.82 -25.96 8.18
N ILE A 934 -3.96 -24.62 8.09
CA ILE A 934 -5.28 -23.98 8.01
C ILE A 934 -6.06 -24.51 6.81
N LYS A 935 -5.45 -24.57 5.63
CA LYS A 935 -6.08 -25.09 4.41
C LYS A 935 -6.61 -26.51 4.61
N LEU A 936 -5.78 -27.39 5.18
CA LEU A 936 -6.15 -28.77 5.47
C LEU A 936 -7.31 -28.88 6.47
N LEU A 937 -7.26 -28.10 7.56
CA LEU A 937 -8.32 -28.09 8.58
C LEU A 937 -9.62 -27.49 8.03
N SER A 938 -9.56 -26.38 7.29
CA SER A 938 -10.72 -25.75 6.67
C SER A 938 -11.44 -26.68 5.70
N GLN A 939 -10.71 -27.54 4.98
CA GLN A 939 -11.33 -28.57 4.14
C GLN A 939 -12.09 -29.62 4.97
N LYS A 940 -11.52 -30.05 6.10
CA LYS A 940 -12.15 -31.03 7.01
C LYS A 940 -13.39 -30.50 7.73
N PHE A 941 -13.46 -29.19 7.97
CA PHE A 941 -14.56 -28.51 8.64
C PHE A 941 -15.46 -27.70 7.69
N LYS A 942 -15.47 -28.02 6.39
CA LYS A 942 -16.26 -27.29 5.38
C LYS A 942 -17.76 -27.21 5.73
N ASP A 943 -18.31 -28.26 6.32
CA ASP A 943 -19.72 -28.33 6.74
C ASP A 943 -20.01 -27.60 8.08
N PHE A 944 -18.96 -27.12 8.76
CA PHE A 944 -19.02 -26.45 10.07
C PHE A 944 -18.49 -25.02 9.96
N SER A 945 -19.12 -24.21 9.11
CA SER A 945 -18.64 -22.87 8.73
C SER A 945 -18.52 -21.87 9.89
N LYS A 946 -19.12 -22.13 11.05
CA LYS A 946 -19.02 -21.25 12.23
C LYS A 946 -17.87 -21.60 13.17
N VAL A 947 -17.16 -22.72 12.93
CA VAL A 947 -15.91 -23.03 13.64
C VAL A 947 -14.81 -22.14 13.06
N GLU A 948 -14.17 -21.36 13.92
CA GLU A 948 -13.21 -20.36 13.47
C GLU A 948 -11.81 -20.96 13.36
N ILE A 949 -11.20 -20.94 12.18
CA ILE A 949 -9.86 -21.50 11.93
C ILE A 949 -8.94 -20.39 11.42
N SER A 950 -7.83 -20.13 12.13
CA SER A 950 -6.93 -19.04 11.73
C SER A 950 -5.49 -19.19 12.22
N THR A 951 -4.63 -18.26 11.79
CA THR A 951 -3.29 -18.10 12.36
C THR A 951 -3.36 -17.43 13.72
N VAL A 952 -2.29 -17.55 14.51
CA VAL A 952 -2.15 -16.86 15.80
C VAL A 952 -2.38 -15.35 15.64
N ASP A 953 -1.70 -14.74 14.67
CA ASP A 953 -1.70 -13.29 14.41
C ASP A 953 -3.11 -12.79 14.08
N ARG A 954 -3.90 -13.54 13.28
CA ARG A 954 -5.30 -13.18 12.93
C ARG A 954 -6.30 -13.42 14.07
N PHE A 955 -5.98 -14.30 15.01
CA PHE A 955 -6.82 -14.60 16.18
C PHE A 955 -6.62 -13.59 17.32
N GLN A 956 -5.69 -12.64 17.20
CA GLN A 956 -5.45 -11.64 18.22
C GLN A 956 -6.70 -10.77 18.47
N GLY A 957 -6.88 -10.35 19.72
CA GLY A 957 -8.09 -9.65 20.16
C GLY A 957 -9.35 -10.53 20.28
N ARG A 958 -9.39 -11.72 19.68
CA ARG A 958 -10.52 -12.66 19.76
C ARG A 958 -10.40 -13.57 20.98
N GLU A 959 -11.47 -14.31 21.29
CA GLU A 959 -11.54 -15.30 22.37
C GLU A 959 -12.64 -16.32 22.08
N LYS A 960 -12.50 -17.54 22.62
CA LYS A 960 -13.46 -18.65 22.49
C LYS A 960 -13.54 -19.46 23.78
N LYS A 961 -14.66 -20.15 24.02
CA LYS A 961 -14.74 -21.08 25.14
C LYS A 961 -13.74 -22.22 25.01
N VAL A 962 -13.58 -22.73 23.79
CA VAL A 962 -12.61 -23.78 23.46
C VAL A 962 -11.63 -23.29 22.41
N ILE A 963 -10.34 -23.44 22.70
CA ILE A 963 -9.27 -23.26 21.70
C ILE A 963 -8.52 -24.56 21.52
N VAL A 964 -8.38 -24.96 20.25
CA VAL A 964 -7.54 -26.08 19.82
C VAL A 964 -6.31 -25.53 19.10
N VAL A 965 -5.12 -25.86 19.59
CA VAL A 965 -3.85 -25.43 18.98
C VAL A 965 -3.22 -26.62 18.26
N SER A 966 -2.93 -26.44 16.97
CA SER A 966 -2.18 -27.41 16.15
C SER A 966 -0.75 -26.92 15.97
N LEU A 967 0.22 -27.60 16.59
CA LEU A 967 1.64 -27.25 16.51
C LEU A 967 2.31 -27.72 15.22
N VAL A 968 1.76 -28.74 14.55
CA VAL A 968 2.19 -29.29 13.25
C VAL A 968 3.56 -29.99 13.25
N LYS A 969 4.55 -29.39 13.91
CA LYS A 969 5.95 -29.80 13.85
C LYS A 969 6.18 -31.14 14.53
N ALA A 970 6.68 -32.09 13.75
CA ALA A 970 7.02 -33.45 14.11
C ALA A 970 8.05 -33.99 13.10
N ASN A 971 9.33 -33.92 13.46
CA ASN A 971 10.43 -34.28 12.57
C ASN A 971 11.63 -34.90 13.31
N VAL A 972 12.43 -35.67 12.56
CA VAL A 972 13.59 -36.41 13.09
C VAL A 972 14.75 -35.52 13.52
N ASP A 973 14.80 -34.29 13.00
CA ASP A 973 15.84 -33.31 13.31
C ASP A 973 15.51 -32.50 14.57
N TYR A 974 14.35 -32.76 15.20
CA TYR A 974 13.81 -32.05 16.36
C TYR A 974 13.78 -30.52 16.19
N ARG A 975 13.49 -30.03 14.98
CA ARG A 975 13.44 -28.60 14.65
C ARG A 975 12.01 -28.06 14.68
N VAL A 976 11.76 -27.07 15.52
CA VAL A 976 10.46 -26.38 15.62
C VAL A 976 10.27 -25.23 14.62
N GLY A 977 11.37 -24.69 14.07
CA GLY A 977 11.36 -23.46 13.28
C GLY A 977 11.15 -22.20 14.13
N ASP A 978 11.36 -21.02 13.55
CA ASP A 978 11.42 -19.77 14.32
C ASP A 978 10.04 -19.29 14.81
N ILE A 979 8.96 -19.64 14.11
CA ILE A 979 7.59 -19.25 14.48
C ILE A 979 7.19 -19.81 15.85
N LEU A 980 7.62 -21.03 16.20
CA LEU A 980 7.34 -21.67 17.49
C LEU A 980 8.37 -21.34 18.58
N LYS A 981 9.45 -20.63 18.25
CA LYS A 981 10.38 -20.07 19.25
C LYS A 981 9.87 -18.74 19.82
N ASP A 982 8.99 -18.06 19.10
CA ASP A 982 8.40 -16.80 19.56
C ASP A 982 7.38 -17.04 20.69
N TYR A 983 7.80 -16.74 21.93
CA TYR A 983 6.95 -16.86 23.11
C TYR A 983 5.69 -16.00 23.03
N ARG A 984 5.71 -14.87 22.29
CA ARG A 984 4.57 -13.94 22.21
C ARG A 984 3.43 -14.53 21.40
N ARG A 985 3.75 -15.20 20.27
CA ARG A 985 2.76 -15.94 19.49
C ARG A 985 2.12 -17.06 20.31
N LEU A 986 2.93 -17.79 21.05
CA LEU A 986 2.45 -18.84 21.93
C LEU A 986 1.57 -18.29 23.07
N ASN A 987 1.97 -17.18 23.68
CA ASN A 987 1.19 -16.46 24.68
C ASN A 987 -0.19 -16.07 24.14
N VAL A 988 -0.23 -15.49 22.93
CA VAL A 988 -1.48 -15.12 22.27
C VAL A 988 -2.34 -16.35 22.07
N ALA A 989 -1.82 -17.44 21.50
CA ALA A 989 -2.56 -18.67 21.25
C ALA A 989 -3.18 -19.27 22.53
N ILE A 990 -2.41 -19.36 23.61
CA ILE A 990 -2.86 -19.90 24.91
C ILE A 990 -3.96 -19.01 25.49
N THR A 991 -3.77 -17.69 25.46
CA THR A 991 -4.66 -16.71 26.11
C THR A 991 -5.95 -16.42 25.35
N ARG A 992 -6.22 -17.15 24.26
CA ARG A 992 -7.50 -17.09 23.53
C ARG A 992 -8.59 -17.97 24.15
N ALA A 993 -8.23 -18.98 24.93
CA ALA A 993 -9.17 -19.93 25.53
C ALA A 993 -9.79 -19.36 26.81
N GLN A 994 -11.11 -19.50 26.97
CA GLN A 994 -11.79 -19.16 28.23
C GLN A 994 -11.86 -20.38 29.16
N SER A 995 -12.44 -21.50 28.70
CA SER A 995 -12.76 -22.65 29.56
C SER A 995 -11.93 -23.89 29.27
N LYS A 996 -11.55 -24.12 28.00
CA LYS A 996 -10.75 -25.29 27.61
C LYS A 996 -9.72 -24.95 26.53
N LEU A 997 -8.48 -25.39 26.76
CA LEU A 997 -7.34 -25.30 25.86
C LEU A 997 -6.83 -26.72 25.56
N ILE A 998 -6.78 -27.08 24.28
CA ILE A 998 -6.30 -28.38 23.81
C ILE A 998 -5.14 -28.15 22.85
N ILE A 999 -3.96 -28.71 23.16
CA ILE A 999 -2.75 -28.54 22.35
C ILE A 999 -2.38 -29.88 21.71
N PHE A 1000 -2.29 -29.93 20.38
CA PHE A 1000 -1.83 -31.11 19.64
C PHE A 1000 -0.40 -30.89 19.12
N GLY A 1001 0.45 -31.90 19.27
CA GLY A 1001 1.78 -31.91 18.65
C GLY A 1001 2.73 -32.99 19.19
N SER A 1002 3.89 -33.11 18.53
CA SER A 1002 4.98 -34.01 18.94
C SER A 1002 5.71 -33.44 20.14
N LYS A 1003 5.59 -34.08 21.33
CA LYS A 1003 6.27 -33.63 22.54
C LYS A 1003 7.78 -33.57 22.34
N SER A 1004 8.39 -34.59 21.77
CA SER A 1004 9.83 -34.70 21.54
C SER A 1004 10.36 -33.57 20.64
N THR A 1005 9.65 -33.25 19.55
CA THR A 1005 10.03 -32.17 18.64
C THR A 1005 9.91 -30.81 19.31
N VAL A 1006 8.78 -30.52 19.94
CA VAL A 1006 8.50 -29.17 20.47
C VAL A 1006 9.22 -28.86 21.78
N SER A 1007 9.65 -29.86 22.53
CA SER A 1007 10.43 -29.69 23.77
C SER A 1007 11.84 -29.11 23.52
N THR A 1008 12.29 -28.99 22.27
CA THR A 1008 13.53 -28.28 21.93
C THR A 1008 13.43 -26.77 22.08
N SER A 1009 12.21 -26.21 22.07
CA SER A 1009 11.97 -24.82 22.47
C SER A 1009 11.89 -24.74 24.00
N GLU A 1010 12.70 -23.87 24.61
CA GLU A 1010 12.75 -23.74 26.07
C GLU A 1010 11.39 -23.40 26.68
N ILE A 1011 10.63 -22.51 26.02
CA ILE A 1011 9.30 -22.10 26.48
C ILE A 1011 8.31 -23.28 26.41
N MET A 1012 8.29 -24.01 25.29
CA MET A 1012 7.42 -25.18 25.14
C MET A 1012 7.76 -26.27 26.15
N ARG A 1013 9.05 -26.51 26.43
CA ARG A 1013 9.47 -27.45 27.46
C ARG A 1013 8.88 -27.08 28.83
N LYS A 1014 8.96 -25.82 29.24
CA LYS A 1014 8.39 -25.36 30.52
C LYS A 1014 6.86 -25.48 30.56
N ILE A 1015 6.17 -25.20 29.45
CA ILE A 1015 4.71 -25.42 29.34
C ILE A 1015 4.38 -26.90 29.54
N ILE A 1016 5.12 -27.77 28.86
CA ILE A 1016 4.91 -29.22 28.90
C ILE A 1016 5.16 -29.77 30.30
N GLU A 1017 6.20 -29.29 30.99
CA GLU A 1017 6.48 -29.63 32.39
C GLU A 1017 5.32 -29.22 33.30
N HIS A 1018 4.77 -28.02 33.12
CA HIS A 1018 3.60 -27.55 33.88
C HIS A 1018 2.36 -28.43 33.61
N ILE A 1019 2.08 -28.76 32.35
CA ILE A 1019 0.96 -29.63 31.95
C ILE A 1019 1.13 -31.05 32.50
N GLN A 1020 2.35 -31.58 32.55
CA GLN A 1020 2.65 -32.89 33.13
C GLN A 1020 2.43 -32.91 34.63
N ASN A 1021 2.87 -31.89 35.35
CA ASN A 1021 2.67 -31.78 36.80
C ASN A 1021 1.18 -31.71 37.17
N ALA A 1022 0.33 -31.22 36.26
CA ALA A 1022 -1.13 -31.18 36.41
C ALA A 1022 -1.86 -32.48 35.97
N ASN A 1023 -1.15 -33.55 35.59
CA ASN A 1023 -1.73 -34.79 35.03
C ASN A 1023 -2.63 -34.57 33.80
N SER A 1024 -2.26 -33.59 32.97
CA SER A 1024 -2.98 -33.14 31.78
C SER A 1024 -2.31 -33.51 30.46
N LEU A 1025 -1.27 -34.35 30.50
CA LEU A 1025 -0.61 -34.89 29.30
C LEU A 1025 -1.31 -36.19 28.85
N CYS A 1026 -1.98 -36.15 27.71
CA CYS A 1026 -2.60 -37.30 27.06
C CYS A 1026 -1.63 -37.92 26.04
N LYS A 1027 -1.01 -39.03 26.40
CA LYS A 1027 -0.11 -39.79 25.50
C LYS A 1027 -0.92 -40.73 24.62
N LEU A 1028 -0.86 -40.54 23.30
CA LEU A 1028 -1.49 -41.45 22.35
C LEU A 1028 -0.69 -42.76 22.24
N LYS A 1029 -1.34 -43.89 21.94
CA LYS A 1029 -0.69 -45.21 21.75
C LYS A 1029 -0.39 -45.49 20.26
N ASP A 1030 0.35 -46.54 19.92
CA ASP A 1030 0.84 -46.80 18.54
C ASP A 1030 -0.27 -47.02 17.48
N LYS A 1031 0.04 -46.78 16.20
CA LYS A 1031 -0.83 -46.72 15.00
C LYS A 1031 -1.75 -47.94 14.82
N ASN A 1032 -1.37 -49.10 15.35
CA ASN A 1032 -2.15 -50.35 15.26
C ASN A 1032 -3.20 -50.52 16.38
N THR A 1033 -3.26 -49.63 17.38
CA THR A 1033 -4.21 -49.72 18.48
C THR A 1033 -4.52 -48.34 19.10
N GLN A 1034 -5.82 -48.01 19.25
CA GLN A 1034 -6.39 -47.08 20.25
C GLN A 1034 -6.74 -45.62 19.91
N ASN A 1035 -6.44 -45.03 18.74
CA ASN A 1035 -6.64 -43.56 18.60
C ASN A 1035 -7.68 -43.08 17.57
N TRP A 1036 -8.31 -43.96 16.79
CA TRP A 1036 -9.26 -43.58 15.74
C TRP A 1036 -10.69 -44.01 16.09
N HIS A 1037 -11.58 -43.03 16.23
CA HIS A 1037 -12.98 -43.19 16.58
C HIS A 1037 -13.88 -43.08 15.34
N ILE A 1038 -15.00 -43.81 15.30
CA ILE A 1038 -16.05 -43.55 14.31
C ILE A 1038 -16.77 -42.30 14.76
N ILE A 1039 -16.65 -41.22 14.01
CA ILE A 1039 -17.51 -40.07 14.22
C ILE A 1039 -18.63 -40.11 13.20
N PRO A 1040 -19.91 -40.14 13.62
CA PRO A 1040 -21.04 -40.03 12.72
C PRO A 1040 -20.87 -38.84 11.78
N LYS A 1041 -21.23 -39.04 10.51
CA LYS A 1041 -21.12 -37.99 9.48
C LYS A 1041 -21.96 -36.77 9.82
#